data_AF-A0A536B7B9-F1
#
_entry.id   AF-A0A536B7B9-F1
#
_cell.length_a   1.000
_cell.length_b   1.000
_cell.length_c   1.000
_cell.angle_alpha   90.00
_cell.angle_beta   90.00
_cell.angle_gamma   90.00
#
_symmetry.space_group_name_H-M   'P 1'
#
loop_
_entity.id
_entity.type
_entity.pdbx_description
1 polymer ?
#
loop_
_entity_poly.entity_id
_entity_poly.type
_entity_poly.pdbx_seq_one_letter_code
_entity_poly.pdbx_strand_id
1 'polypeptide(L)'
;MPADRVWMARPGAPERSGPMRYRSLAVVASLTLFIAPSARAEFPFPADANRCDSSGNPPGCIPLPNEMSGCNGEMWKYASTSVCTTDPAVLSSPNELFGVSGMSVEIAWRLETGRPDVVIAVLDSGIKWNDGGALNDLRKKFYLNRGELPVPQCAPPGPPGPDPYDCNGDGVLNAPDYDHDPRVSDRNGNGVIDPEDLILTFSDGVDNDGNGYVDDIAGWDFFENDNDPFDEVQFGHGTGEARDSTAEANNGGSLGTCPNCMVMPVRVGDSFVAEVNRFAEGVVFAVDTGAAVIQEALGTLNNSAFGQEAVDYAYRHSVPVMASAADEDSWHHNYPSNYVHTIVVNSIRDFGLQAVEPQSWLFIDGCTNFGGNISVSVSSTSCSSEATGRSSGIMGLLVSAGRDAVAAHTLVSPLTANELRQVIEQTADDLDFENQRAITFPDTIRYASEAGTDQFTGHGRINAHAAVARILAGKIPPEAEIRSPVWFQPLDPMRDGNLSVVGRVAAQRASGYTYRVQIGYGVNPLESEWVDVVPFGAPRTAPLDGVLATITPAEIPQPTPGQIARRQAEVADPSSKDYDQFTYTLRVQVLDQPGRQLGEDRRTIFIHDDPDLKPRYPLQLGADGGSSPAIADLDGDGIGDIVFGTSNGVVYAKHADGSNLRGWPVATDPLAIVSGSAAYASKAIPTPIRAAVLASVAIGDIDGDGLLDVVAADVEGKVYAWDYRGKRKPGFPVRVNLLYSSHAVRDPANTVDRLIIGSPVLAALGGDRGLDIIVGAADRHVYGWNGQGVARPGFPVLVVDASRMASVDATTHKVTPKPGALRGSKIIDSPAVGDIDGDGHLDIVVGTNEEYDEPPNFSLASGTAAALANSGLLSPANSRVYAIHEDGNNHAGGPFLAGWPVRIGLIERELLPVVGEGINASPALADVDGNGTLEIGVFPDAGPAYLLKADGTSFYGSDSSGNYLVMATEGYPASNSPDTPSFPAVGEGAFGALTAPGALAFAAPAAGLGRSLAIVLPEEQVNADDHTSAWETLTGKYLPAYPHHIEELQFLTGPSIAHVGATPLPQVVEGSAGYYLHAFDANGVEPTGWPKFTGGWHVANPAIGDVDGDGKNEVVVLTREGNLFVWDTAAAAGREEWPKKRHDLRNTGNYQEPPGQTSNRSRLHR
;
A
#
# COMPACT_ATOMS: atom_id res chain seq x y z
N MET A 1 -14.61 -10.28 -7.78
CA MET A 1 -14.18 -11.28 -6.78
C MET A 1 -12.66 -11.26 -6.74
N PRO A 2 -12.00 -10.80 -5.68
CA PRO A 2 -10.58 -11.05 -5.52
C PRO A 2 -10.33 -11.79 -4.18
N ALA A 3 -9.53 -12.84 -4.03
CA ALA A 3 -8.46 -13.39 -4.83
C ALA A 3 -8.83 -14.71 -5.55
N ASP A 4 -8.04 -15.05 -6.56
CA ASP A 4 -8.12 -16.30 -7.32
C ASP A 4 -8.17 -17.55 -6.43
N ARG A 5 -9.36 -18.13 -6.28
CA ARG A 5 -9.52 -19.49 -5.72
C ARG A 5 -9.03 -20.53 -6.73
N VAL A 6 -7.73 -20.81 -6.70
CA VAL A 6 -7.15 -21.98 -7.36
C VAL A 6 -7.62 -23.24 -6.63
N TRP A 7 -8.49 -24.02 -7.28
CA TRP A 7 -8.98 -25.30 -6.78
C TRP A 7 -7.84 -26.32 -6.68
N MET A 8 -7.35 -26.60 -5.46
CA MET A 8 -6.52 -27.77 -5.20
C MET A 8 -7.32 -29.06 -5.46
N ALA A 9 -6.95 -29.78 -6.52
CA ALA A 9 -7.44 -31.11 -6.80
C ALA A 9 -7.00 -32.12 -5.71
N ARG A 10 -7.96 -32.71 -5.00
CA ARG A 10 -7.71 -33.80 -4.02
C ARG A 10 -7.34 -35.11 -4.73
N PRO A 11 -6.28 -35.85 -4.33
CA PRO A 11 -6.07 -37.22 -4.80
C PRO A 11 -6.97 -38.19 -4.03
N GLY A 12 -7.65 -39.07 -4.77
CA GLY A 12 -8.68 -39.96 -4.25
C GLY A 12 -8.21 -41.29 -3.65
N ALA A 13 -9.12 -41.96 -2.93
CA ALA A 13 -9.37 -43.41 -2.86
C ALA A 13 -10.45 -43.71 -1.78
N PRO A 14 -11.05 -44.92 -1.72
CA PRO A 14 -11.82 -45.62 -2.75
C PRO A 14 -13.27 -45.92 -2.30
N GLU A 15 -14.06 -46.40 -3.26
CA GLU A 15 -15.46 -46.85 -3.19
C GLU A 15 -15.87 -47.71 -1.97
N ARG A 16 -17.14 -47.58 -1.55
CA ARG A 16 -18.07 -48.74 -1.48
C ARG A 16 -19.55 -48.38 -1.29
N SER A 17 -20.31 -48.79 -2.31
CA SER A 17 -21.62 -49.49 -2.28
C SER A 17 -22.91 -48.76 -1.85
N GLY A 18 -23.85 -48.66 -2.79
CA GLY A 18 -25.30 -48.68 -2.51
C GLY A 18 -26.17 -48.05 -3.62
N PRO A 19 -27.13 -48.74 -4.26
CA PRO A 19 -27.48 -48.46 -5.66
C PRO A 19 -28.81 -47.71 -5.90
N MET A 20 -28.96 -47.31 -7.18
CA MET A 20 -30.19 -47.35 -8.00
C MET A 20 -31.14 -46.12 -7.88
N ARG A 21 -31.38 -45.30 -8.93
CA ARG A 21 -32.02 -45.65 -10.21
C ARG A 21 -32.00 -44.45 -11.16
N TYR A 22 -31.42 -44.63 -12.35
CA TYR A 22 -31.61 -43.76 -13.51
C TYR A 22 -32.94 -44.07 -14.22
N ARG A 23 -33.64 -43.02 -14.67
CA ARG A 23 -34.56 -43.09 -15.81
C ARG A 23 -33.96 -42.28 -16.95
N SER A 24 -33.65 -42.98 -18.04
CA SER A 24 -33.15 -42.46 -19.29
C SER A 24 -34.24 -41.73 -20.07
N LEU A 25 -33.89 -40.61 -20.71
CA LEU A 25 -34.57 -40.12 -21.90
C LEU A 25 -33.49 -39.66 -22.88
N ALA A 26 -33.39 -40.39 -23.99
CA ALA A 26 -32.47 -40.14 -25.08
C ALA A 26 -32.97 -39.00 -25.95
N VAL A 27 -32.10 -38.03 -26.26
CA VAL A 27 -32.25 -37.13 -27.40
C VAL A 27 -31.03 -37.34 -28.30
N VAL A 28 -31.29 -37.76 -29.54
CA VAL A 28 -30.31 -37.93 -30.60
C VAL A 28 -30.01 -36.54 -31.17
N ALA A 29 -28.81 -36.03 -30.96
CA ALA A 29 -28.28 -34.86 -31.65
C ALA A 29 -27.27 -35.31 -32.71
N SER A 30 -27.50 -34.87 -33.95
CA SER A 30 -26.65 -35.14 -35.10
C SER A 30 -25.30 -34.45 -34.97
N LEU A 31 -24.21 -35.23 -34.92
CA LEU A 31 -22.85 -34.71 -35.00
C LEU A 31 -22.61 -34.02 -36.35
N THR A 32 -22.40 -32.70 -36.31
CA THR A 32 -21.50 -32.03 -37.25
C THR A 32 -20.20 -31.82 -36.50
N LEU A 33 -19.18 -32.63 -36.81
CA LEU A 33 -17.81 -32.43 -36.35
C LEU A 33 -17.28 -31.15 -37.01
N PHE A 34 -17.41 -30.01 -36.33
CA PHE A 34 -16.37 -28.98 -36.43
C PHE A 34 -15.25 -29.43 -35.51
N ILE A 35 -14.18 -29.96 -36.10
CA ILE A 35 -12.91 -30.10 -35.40
C ILE A 35 -12.44 -28.66 -35.18
N ALA A 36 -12.65 -28.13 -33.97
CA ALA A 36 -11.96 -26.91 -33.57
C ALA A 36 -10.45 -27.20 -33.70
N PRO A 37 -9.69 -26.36 -34.42
CA PRO A 37 -8.24 -26.49 -34.41
C PRO A 37 -7.76 -26.40 -32.96
N SER A 38 -6.77 -27.23 -32.60
CA SER A 38 -6.06 -27.13 -31.34
C SER A 38 -5.60 -25.68 -31.15
N ALA A 39 -5.87 -25.06 -29.99
CA ALA A 39 -5.27 -23.78 -29.64
C ALA A 39 -3.74 -23.88 -29.82
N ARG A 40 -3.16 -22.95 -30.56
CA ARG A 40 -1.72 -22.84 -30.77
C ARG A 40 -1.36 -21.41 -30.43
N ALA A 41 -0.64 -21.24 -29.33
CA ALA A 41 -0.09 -19.97 -28.91
C ALA A 41 0.62 -19.27 -30.08
N GLU A 42 0.23 -18.03 -30.35
CA GLU A 42 0.71 -17.24 -31.49
C GLU A 42 1.66 -16.16 -30.99
N PHE A 43 2.96 -16.42 -31.05
CA PHE A 43 4.01 -15.47 -30.73
C PHE A 43 5.16 -15.59 -31.74
N PRO A 44 5.58 -14.48 -32.38
CA PRO A 44 4.96 -13.16 -32.35
C PRO A 44 3.53 -13.14 -32.92
N PHE A 45 2.65 -12.37 -32.29
CA PHE A 45 1.26 -12.13 -32.68
C PHE A 45 1.18 -10.97 -33.68
N PRO A 46 0.86 -11.20 -34.97
CA PRO A 46 0.98 -10.17 -35.98
C PRO A 46 -0.12 -9.11 -35.89
N ALA A 47 0.26 -7.85 -36.06
CA ALA A 47 -0.69 -6.78 -36.35
C ALA A 47 -1.29 -6.97 -37.77
N ASP A 48 -2.60 -6.87 -37.90
CA ASP A 48 -3.28 -7.02 -39.19
C ASP A 48 -4.52 -6.13 -39.30
N ALA A 49 -4.55 -5.30 -40.35
CA ALA A 49 -5.66 -4.37 -40.61
C ALA A 49 -7.00 -5.07 -40.88
N ASN A 50 -7.00 -6.35 -41.25
CA ASN A 50 -8.18 -7.18 -41.48
C ASN A 50 -8.59 -8.01 -40.25
N ARG A 51 -8.08 -7.70 -39.04
CA ARG A 51 -8.55 -8.32 -37.79
C ARG A 51 -9.98 -7.88 -37.45
N CYS A 52 -10.80 -8.82 -36.97
CA CYS A 52 -12.15 -8.54 -36.55
C CYS A 52 -12.17 -7.52 -35.41
N ASP A 53 -13.20 -6.68 -35.36
CA ASP A 53 -13.59 -6.06 -34.09
C ASP A 53 -14.41 -7.07 -33.26
N SER A 54 -14.74 -6.68 -32.03
CA SER A 54 -15.58 -7.44 -31.09
C SER A 54 -16.98 -7.79 -31.60
N SER A 55 -17.46 -7.17 -32.70
CA SER A 55 -18.72 -7.54 -33.37
C SER A 55 -18.53 -8.55 -34.51
N GLY A 56 -17.30 -8.96 -34.80
CA GLY A 56 -16.97 -9.88 -35.90
C GLY A 56 -16.89 -9.22 -37.28
N ASN A 57 -16.67 -7.90 -37.35
CA ASN A 57 -16.59 -7.16 -38.60
C ASN A 57 -15.16 -6.72 -38.95
N PRO A 58 -14.85 -6.57 -40.27
CA PRO A 58 -15.71 -6.86 -41.42
C PRO A 58 -15.88 -8.37 -41.68
N PRO A 59 -16.98 -8.83 -42.29
CA PRO A 59 -17.19 -10.27 -42.52
C PRO A 59 -16.03 -10.94 -43.26
N GLY A 60 -15.49 -12.03 -42.71
CA GLY A 60 -14.30 -12.72 -43.24
C GLY A 60 -12.97 -12.18 -42.74
N CYS A 61 -12.99 -11.30 -41.74
CA CYS A 61 -11.83 -10.85 -40.98
C CYS A 61 -11.12 -11.99 -40.23
N ILE A 62 -9.88 -11.73 -39.80
CA ILE A 62 -9.12 -12.62 -38.93
C ILE A 62 -9.78 -12.62 -37.55
N PRO A 63 -10.20 -13.79 -37.01
CA PRO A 63 -10.85 -13.87 -35.70
C PRO A 63 -10.01 -13.24 -34.58
N LEU A 64 -10.71 -12.78 -33.55
CA LEU A 64 -10.08 -12.37 -32.30
C LEU A 64 -9.40 -13.56 -31.61
N PRO A 65 -8.43 -13.29 -30.71
CA PRO A 65 -7.84 -14.33 -29.87
C PRO A 65 -8.91 -15.19 -29.18
N ASN A 66 -8.64 -16.49 -29.04
CA ASN A 66 -9.62 -17.43 -28.50
C ASN A 66 -9.95 -17.18 -27.02
N GLU A 67 -9.10 -16.45 -26.29
CA GLU A 67 -9.27 -16.00 -24.92
C GLU A 67 -10.36 -14.93 -24.81
N MET A 68 -10.56 -14.13 -25.86
CA MET A 68 -11.62 -13.11 -25.93
C MET A 68 -13.00 -13.75 -26.13
N SER A 69 -13.49 -14.42 -25.11
CA SER A 69 -14.73 -15.21 -25.16
C SER A 69 -15.81 -14.65 -24.23
N GLY A 70 -16.91 -14.19 -24.82
CA GLY A 70 -18.13 -13.77 -24.11
C GLY A 70 -17.96 -12.52 -23.22
N CYS A 71 -19.07 -11.85 -22.95
CA CYS A 71 -19.06 -10.61 -22.17
C CYS A 71 -18.99 -10.81 -20.66
N ASN A 72 -19.13 -12.06 -20.19
CA ASN A 72 -18.85 -12.45 -18.80
C ASN A 72 -17.41 -12.98 -18.63
N GLY A 73 -16.60 -12.95 -19.70
CA GLY A 73 -15.19 -13.29 -19.70
C GLY A 73 -14.35 -12.07 -20.10
N GLU A 74 -13.22 -12.28 -20.77
CA GLU A 74 -12.27 -11.21 -21.09
C GLU A 74 -12.77 -10.21 -22.15
N MET A 75 -13.74 -10.58 -23.01
CA MET A 75 -14.08 -9.79 -24.21
C MET A 75 -14.40 -8.33 -23.91
N TRP A 76 -15.15 -8.06 -22.84
CA TRP A 76 -15.64 -6.71 -22.55
C TRP A 76 -14.52 -5.73 -22.22
N LYS A 77 -13.40 -6.17 -21.60
CA LYS A 77 -12.27 -5.31 -21.21
C LYS A 77 -11.55 -4.72 -22.42
N TYR A 78 -11.58 -5.46 -23.52
CA TYR A 78 -10.87 -5.15 -24.76
C TYR A 78 -11.76 -4.46 -25.80
N ALA A 79 -13.07 -4.70 -25.78
CA ALA A 79 -13.98 -4.46 -26.89
C ALA A 79 -14.17 -2.98 -27.28
N SER A 80 -14.09 -2.69 -28.58
CA SER A 80 -14.39 -1.40 -29.21
C SER A 80 -15.85 -1.23 -29.63
N THR A 81 -16.74 -2.15 -29.24
CA THR A 81 -18.14 -2.18 -29.71
C THR A 81 -19.12 -2.39 -28.55
N SER A 82 -20.40 -2.22 -28.85
CA SER A 82 -21.48 -2.42 -27.90
C SER A 82 -21.98 -3.86 -27.79
N VAL A 83 -21.15 -4.85 -28.15
CA VAL A 83 -21.55 -6.27 -28.22
C VAL A 83 -22.02 -6.84 -26.88
N CYS A 84 -21.61 -6.23 -25.77
CA CYS A 84 -21.93 -6.71 -24.43
C CYS A 84 -23.25 -6.23 -23.87
N THR A 85 -23.89 -5.24 -24.51
CA THR A 85 -25.18 -4.71 -24.06
C THR A 85 -26.23 -4.72 -25.15
N THR A 86 -27.47 -4.91 -24.73
CA THR A 86 -28.64 -4.69 -25.58
C THR A 86 -29.59 -3.65 -24.99
N ASP A 87 -29.22 -3.04 -23.87
CA ASP A 87 -30.03 -2.05 -23.18
C ASP A 87 -30.10 -0.75 -24.00
N PRO A 88 -31.29 -0.32 -24.46
CA PRO A 88 -31.46 0.93 -25.18
C PRO A 88 -31.02 2.16 -24.39
N ALA A 89 -31.08 2.15 -23.06
CA ALA A 89 -30.64 3.26 -22.22
C ALA A 89 -29.12 3.47 -22.35
N VAL A 90 -28.36 2.38 -22.37
CA VAL A 90 -26.91 2.37 -22.56
C VAL A 90 -26.54 2.69 -24.02
N LEU A 91 -27.16 1.99 -24.99
CA LEU A 91 -26.85 2.13 -26.42
C LEU A 91 -27.13 3.54 -26.99
N SER A 92 -28.03 4.30 -26.36
CA SER A 92 -28.37 5.65 -26.80
C SER A 92 -27.72 6.76 -25.97
N SER A 93 -27.01 6.41 -24.90
CA SER A 93 -26.38 7.37 -23.98
C SER A 93 -24.93 7.66 -24.40
N PRO A 94 -24.58 8.94 -24.65
CA PRO A 94 -23.19 9.35 -24.84
C PRO A 94 -22.32 9.14 -23.59
N ASN A 95 -22.89 9.30 -22.40
CA ASN A 95 -22.22 9.08 -21.10
C ASN A 95 -21.82 7.61 -20.91
N GLU A 96 -22.60 6.69 -21.50
CA GLU A 96 -22.29 5.26 -21.56
C GLU A 96 -21.47 4.88 -22.80
N LEU A 97 -20.87 5.87 -23.48
CA LEU A 97 -20.06 5.69 -24.68
C LEU A 97 -20.78 4.90 -25.78
N PHE A 98 -22.11 5.08 -25.90
CA PHE A 98 -22.99 4.32 -26.80
C PHE A 98 -22.87 2.79 -26.62
N GLY A 99 -22.54 2.34 -25.41
CA GLY A 99 -22.39 0.95 -25.01
C GLY A 99 -21.04 0.33 -25.33
N VAL A 100 -20.04 1.09 -25.80
CA VAL A 100 -18.67 0.56 -25.99
C VAL A 100 -18.13 0.10 -24.63
N SER A 101 -17.92 -1.21 -24.49
CA SER A 101 -17.66 -1.84 -23.19
C SER A 101 -16.20 -1.76 -22.74
N GLY A 102 -15.24 -1.74 -23.65
CA GLY A 102 -13.82 -1.85 -23.33
C GLY A 102 -12.92 -0.78 -23.95
N MET A 103 -11.62 -0.98 -23.76
CA MET A 103 -10.57 0.00 -24.06
C MET A 103 -10.16 0.06 -25.55
N SER A 104 -10.94 -0.57 -26.43
CA SER A 104 -10.66 -0.66 -27.87
C SER A 104 -9.28 -1.25 -28.21
N VAL A 105 -8.80 -2.18 -27.40
CA VAL A 105 -7.46 -2.79 -27.55
C VAL A 105 -7.42 -3.71 -28.77
N GLU A 106 -8.51 -4.42 -29.07
CA GLU A 106 -8.54 -5.38 -30.17
C GLU A 106 -8.41 -4.72 -31.54
N ILE A 107 -8.91 -3.49 -31.67
CA ILE A 107 -8.71 -2.68 -32.88
C ILE A 107 -7.42 -1.85 -32.84
N ALA A 108 -6.78 -1.67 -31.67
CA ALA A 108 -5.40 -1.19 -31.60
C ALA A 108 -4.42 -2.20 -32.22
N TRP A 109 -4.66 -3.50 -32.02
CA TRP A 109 -3.91 -4.61 -32.64
C TRP A 109 -4.06 -4.72 -34.17
N ARG A 110 -4.90 -3.90 -34.80
CA ARG A 110 -4.87 -3.70 -36.26
C ARG A 110 -3.67 -2.87 -36.70
N LEU A 111 -3.14 -2.04 -35.81
CA LEU A 111 -2.08 -1.08 -36.05
C LEU A 111 -0.76 -1.50 -35.40
N GLU A 112 -0.81 -1.99 -34.16
CA GLU A 112 0.35 -2.32 -33.34
C GLU A 112 -0.04 -3.40 -32.33
N THR A 113 0.73 -4.49 -32.25
CA THR A 113 0.55 -5.58 -31.27
C THR A 113 1.66 -5.63 -30.22
N GLY A 114 2.61 -4.69 -30.30
CA GLY A 114 3.79 -4.62 -29.46
C GLY A 114 5.03 -5.11 -30.17
N ARG A 115 6.19 -4.92 -29.53
CA ARG A 115 7.48 -5.39 -30.02
C ARG A 115 8.23 -6.20 -28.95
N PRO A 116 8.93 -7.29 -29.34
CA PRO A 116 9.74 -8.07 -28.40
C PRO A 116 10.93 -7.33 -27.77
N ASP A 117 11.37 -6.20 -28.35
CA ASP A 117 12.39 -5.34 -27.73
C ASP A 117 11.81 -4.28 -26.76
N VAL A 118 10.49 -4.27 -26.57
CA VAL A 118 9.81 -3.47 -25.54
C VAL A 118 9.57 -4.38 -24.33
N VAL A 119 10.37 -4.14 -23.29
CA VAL A 119 10.35 -4.90 -22.04
C VAL A 119 9.60 -4.11 -20.97
N ILE A 120 8.60 -4.74 -20.34
CA ILE A 120 7.86 -4.21 -19.20
C ILE A 120 8.46 -4.82 -17.94
N ALA A 121 9.05 -4.01 -17.08
CA ALA A 121 9.52 -4.47 -15.78
C ALA A 121 8.34 -4.55 -14.81
N VAL A 122 8.08 -5.74 -14.28
CA VAL A 122 7.01 -5.98 -13.30
C VAL A 122 7.65 -6.03 -11.92
N LEU A 123 7.50 -4.95 -11.15
CA LEU A 123 8.00 -4.85 -9.78
C LEU A 123 6.93 -5.38 -8.83
N ASP A 124 7.13 -6.58 -8.28
CA ASP A 124 6.08 -7.28 -7.52
C ASP A 124 6.61 -8.40 -6.60
N SER A 125 5.77 -9.39 -6.27
CA SER A 125 6.02 -10.56 -5.42
C SER A 125 6.86 -11.66 -6.08
N GLY A 126 7.27 -11.48 -7.33
CA GLY A 126 7.99 -12.48 -8.14
C GLY A 126 7.09 -13.33 -9.04
N ILE A 127 7.66 -14.40 -9.61
CA ILE A 127 7.02 -15.29 -10.57
C ILE A 127 6.90 -16.71 -10.01
N LYS A 128 5.73 -17.33 -10.23
CA LYS A 128 5.50 -18.75 -9.98
C LYS A 128 6.04 -19.58 -11.13
N TRP A 129 7.35 -19.77 -11.20
CA TRP A 129 8.01 -20.63 -12.20
C TRP A 129 7.43 -22.05 -12.21
N ASN A 130 7.03 -22.56 -11.04
CA ASN A 130 6.43 -23.86 -10.87
C ASN A 130 4.93 -23.97 -11.26
N ASP A 131 4.28 -22.87 -11.70
CA ASP A 131 2.89 -22.88 -12.15
C ASP A 131 2.79 -23.11 -13.66
N GLY A 132 2.47 -24.35 -14.06
CA GLY A 132 2.33 -24.71 -15.47
C GLY A 132 1.21 -23.97 -16.22
N GLY A 133 0.19 -23.45 -15.52
CA GLY A 133 -0.82 -22.57 -16.10
C GLY A 133 -0.24 -21.18 -16.40
N ALA A 134 0.61 -20.66 -15.50
CA ALA A 134 1.32 -19.39 -15.74
C ALA A 134 2.30 -19.49 -16.89
N LEU A 135 3.08 -20.57 -16.93
CA LEU A 135 4.03 -20.76 -18.01
C LEU A 135 3.37 -21.09 -19.35
N ASN A 136 2.12 -21.56 -19.38
CA ASN A 136 1.36 -21.61 -20.63
C ASN A 136 1.21 -20.21 -21.25
N ASP A 137 1.12 -19.16 -20.42
CA ASP A 137 0.84 -17.78 -20.83
C ASP A 137 2.10 -16.91 -20.94
N LEU A 138 3.15 -17.21 -20.17
CA LEU A 138 4.30 -16.32 -20.01
C LEU A 138 5.63 -16.90 -20.48
N ARG A 139 5.73 -18.20 -20.73
CA ARG A 139 7.03 -18.85 -20.99
C ARG A 139 7.82 -18.22 -22.14
N LYS A 140 7.17 -17.71 -23.18
CA LYS A 140 7.87 -17.03 -24.30
C LYS A 140 8.00 -15.52 -24.12
N LYS A 141 7.54 -14.98 -22.99
CA LYS A 141 7.45 -13.54 -22.69
C LYS A 141 8.58 -13.04 -21.81
N PHE A 142 9.24 -13.91 -21.06
CA PHE A 142 10.31 -13.47 -20.18
C PHE A 142 11.50 -12.92 -20.98
N TYR A 143 11.89 -11.69 -20.63
CA TYR A 143 13.16 -11.11 -21.01
C TYR A 143 14.30 -12.03 -20.54
N LEU A 144 15.33 -12.15 -21.36
CA LEU A 144 16.57 -12.83 -21.01
C LEU A 144 17.77 -11.90 -21.24
N ASN A 145 18.62 -11.74 -20.21
CA ASN A 145 19.85 -10.98 -20.30
C ASN A 145 20.88 -11.75 -21.15
N ARG A 146 21.11 -11.25 -22.37
CA ARG A 146 22.11 -11.79 -23.30
C ARG A 146 23.54 -11.73 -22.74
N GLY A 147 23.81 -10.76 -21.87
CA GLY A 147 25.11 -10.53 -21.27
C GLY A 147 25.54 -11.65 -20.32
N GLU A 148 24.57 -12.24 -19.62
CA GLU A 148 24.80 -13.32 -18.64
C GLU A 148 24.61 -14.72 -19.21
N LEU A 149 23.98 -14.84 -20.39
CA LEU A 149 23.69 -16.14 -20.99
C LEU A 149 24.69 -16.53 -22.10
N PRO A 150 25.18 -17.79 -22.10
CA PRO A 150 25.93 -18.29 -23.24
C PRO A 150 24.99 -18.52 -24.43
N VAL A 151 25.49 -18.31 -25.65
CA VAL A 151 24.77 -18.66 -26.88
C VAL A 151 24.20 -20.09 -26.80
N PRO A 152 22.90 -20.31 -27.08
CA PRO A 152 22.30 -21.63 -27.06
C PRO A 152 22.89 -22.55 -28.13
N GLN A 153 23.03 -23.84 -27.80
CA GLN A 153 23.58 -24.87 -28.67
C GLN A 153 22.45 -25.49 -29.53
N CYS A 154 22.05 -24.77 -30.59
CA CYS A 154 20.94 -25.19 -31.43
C CYS A 154 21.14 -26.58 -32.07
N ALA A 155 20.07 -27.37 -32.17
CA ALA A 155 20.08 -28.61 -32.93
C ALA A 155 20.35 -28.33 -34.42
N PRO A 156 21.11 -29.19 -35.14
CA PRO A 156 21.32 -29.04 -36.59
C PRO A 156 19.98 -28.90 -37.35
N PRO A 157 19.86 -27.93 -38.28
CA PRO A 157 20.94 -27.25 -39.00
C PRO A 157 21.58 -26.02 -38.33
N GLY A 158 21.30 -25.72 -37.05
CA GLY A 158 21.73 -24.48 -36.39
C GLY A 158 20.66 -23.39 -36.48
N PRO A 159 20.90 -22.18 -35.94
CA PRO A 159 19.90 -21.12 -35.93
C PRO A 159 19.51 -20.74 -37.37
N PRO A 160 18.22 -20.54 -37.68
CA PRO A 160 17.77 -20.26 -39.05
C PRO A 160 18.21 -18.89 -39.59
N GLY A 161 18.66 -17.99 -38.70
CA GLY A 161 18.92 -16.58 -38.96
C GLY A 161 20.31 -16.08 -38.55
N PRO A 162 20.54 -14.76 -38.60
CA PRO A 162 21.81 -14.13 -38.28
C PRO A 162 22.04 -13.96 -36.77
N ASP A 163 21.00 -14.00 -35.95
CA ASP A 163 21.11 -13.96 -34.49
C ASP A 163 21.44 -15.37 -33.98
N PRO A 164 22.62 -15.60 -33.39
CA PRO A 164 23.00 -16.92 -32.90
C PRO A 164 22.20 -17.35 -31.66
N TYR A 165 21.48 -16.44 -31.01
CA TYR A 165 20.62 -16.75 -29.86
C TYR A 165 19.21 -17.21 -30.25
N ASP A 166 18.76 -16.91 -31.48
CA ASP A 166 17.45 -17.30 -32.01
C ASP A 166 17.53 -18.69 -32.65
N CYS A 167 17.51 -19.73 -31.81
CA CYS A 167 17.62 -21.12 -32.25
C CYS A 167 16.35 -21.62 -32.92
N ASN A 168 15.19 -21.08 -32.54
CA ASN A 168 13.89 -21.53 -33.05
C ASN A 168 13.48 -20.76 -34.35
N GLY A 169 14.10 -19.62 -34.64
CA GLY A 169 13.90 -18.79 -35.83
C GLY A 169 12.69 -17.86 -35.77
N ASP A 170 12.13 -17.58 -34.59
CA ASP A 170 10.97 -16.70 -34.40
C ASP A 170 11.35 -15.21 -34.27
N GLY A 171 12.64 -14.91 -34.20
CA GLY A 171 13.19 -13.55 -34.11
C GLY A 171 13.22 -12.97 -32.70
N VAL A 172 12.93 -13.77 -31.67
CA VAL A 172 12.92 -13.38 -30.26
C VAL A 172 13.90 -14.28 -29.50
N LEU A 173 14.60 -13.72 -28.51
CA LEU A 173 15.34 -14.54 -27.55
C LEU A 173 14.46 -14.80 -26.33
N ASN A 174 14.16 -16.06 -26.06
CA ASN A 174 13.41 -16.49 -24.87
C ASN A 174 13.75 -17.94 -24.47
N ALA A 175 13.12 -18.45 -23.41
CA ALA A 175 13.38 -19.81 -22.92
C ALA A 175 13.27 -20.91 -24.00
N PRO A 176 12.27 -20.90 -24.92
CA PRO A 176 12.21 -21.83 -26.05
C PRO A 176 13.48 -21.98 -26.91
N ASP A 177 14.35 -20.98 -26.99
CA ASP A 177 15.62 -21.11 -27.73
C ASP A 177 16.58 -22.15 -27.12
N TYR A 178 16.39 -22.45 -25.83
CA TYR A 178 17.18 -23.42 -25.08
C TYR A 178 16.53 -24.81 -24.99
N ASP A 179 15.33 -25.03 -25.56
CA ASP A 179 14.59 -26.31 -25.49
C ASP A 179 15.36 -27.52 -26.01
N HIS A 180 16.33 -27.27 -26.87
CA HIS A 180 17.18 -28.30 -27.49
C HIS A 180 18.66 -28.15 -27.12
N ASP A 181 18.99 -27.24 -26.19
CA ASP A 181 20.34 -27.10 -25.69
C ASP A 181 20.69 -28.29 -24.77
N PRO A 182 21.70 -29.11 -25.09
CA PRO A 182 22.04 -30.30 -24.30
C PRO A 182 22.59 -29.99 -22.91
N ARG A 183 22.86 -28.71 -22.58
CA ARG A 183 23.29 -28.27 -21.25
C ARG A 183 22.12 -28.00 -20.32
N VAL A 184 20.94 -27.70 -20.86
CA VAL A 184 19.75 -27.31 -20.10
C VAL A 184 18.83 -28.51 -19.93
N SER A 185 18.22 -28.61 -18.76
CA SER A 185 17.21 -29.61 -18.42
C SER A 185 16.20 -28.95 -17.49
N ASP A 186 14.97 -29.46 -17.43
CA ASP A 186 13.96 -29.07 -16.45
C ASP A 186 14.46 -29.43 -15.03
N ARG A 187 15.02 -28.44 -14.32
CA ARG A 187 15.64 -28.58 -12.99
C ARG A 187 14.65 -28.31 -11.87
N ASN A 188 13.67 -27.43 -12.09
CA ASN A 188 12.61 -27.15 -11.13
C ASN A 188 11.49 -28.23 -11.16
N GLY A 189 11.44 -29.05 -12.21
CA GLY A 189 10.56 -30.21 -12.33
C GLY A 189 9.13 -29.88 -12.76
N ASN A 190 8.90 -28.73 -13.38
CA ASN A 190 7.56 -28.27 -13.76
C ASN A 190 7.09 -28.78 -15.14
N GLY A 191 7.95 -29.48 -15.87
CA GLY A 191 7.65 -30.12 -17.15
C GLY A 191 7.97 -29.30 -18.40
N VAL A 192 8.54 -28.11 -18.27
CA VAL A 192 8.99 -27.25 -19.38
C VAL A 192 10.40 -26.72 -19.12
N ILE A 193 11.06 -26.15 -20.14
CA ILE A 193 12.25 -25.32 -19.92
C ILE A 193 11.79 -23.87 -19.77
N ASP A 194 12.12 -23.23 -18.65
CA ASP A 194 11.75 -21.85 -18.35
C ASP A 194 12.98 -21.01 -17.91
N PRO A 195 12.82 -19.72 -17.56
CA PRO A 195 13.94 -18.91 -17.10
C PRO A 195 14.62 -19.40 -15.82
N GLU A 196 13.90 -20.01 -14.87
CA GLU A 196 14.50 -20.56 -13.64
C GLU A 196 15.46 -21.70 -13.98
N ASP A 197 15.12 -22.55 -14.96
CA ASP A 197 16.04 -23.60 -15.43
C ASP A 197 17.34 -23.04 -16.01
N LEU A 198 17.27 -21.88 -16.68
CA LEU A 198 18.43 -21.19 -17.21
C LEU A 198 19.27 -20.60 -16.07
N ILE A 199 18.64 -19.96 -15.08
CA ILE A 199 19.27 -19.46 -13.86
C ILE A 199 20.02 -20.61 -13.16
N LEU A 200 19.34 -21.71 -12.87
CA LEU A 200 19.90 -22.88 -12.19
C LEU A 200 20.99 -23.62 -13.00
N THR A 201 21.07 -23.37 -14.32
CA THR A 201 22.05 -24.01 -15.20
C THR A 201 23.28 -23.14 -15.46
N PHE A 202 23.10 -21.83 -15.61
CA PHE A 202 24.13 -20.94 -16.12
C PHE A 202 24.68 -19.93 -15.12
N SER A 203 24.07 -19.76 -13.93
CA SER A 203 24.65 -18.89 -12.89
C SER A 203 26.02 -19.41 -12.45
N ASP A 204 27.07 -18.63 -12.70
CA ASP A 204 28.46 -19.00 -12.39
C ASP A 204 29.12 -18.09 -11.34
N GLY A 205 28.37 -17.12 -10.82
CA GLY A 205 28.78 -16.17 -9.81
C GLY A 205 29.58 -14.99 -10.37
N VAL A 206 29.52 -14.75 -11.68
CA VAL A 206 30.23 -13.67 -12.37
C VAL A 206 29.21 -12.74 -13.03
N ASP A 207 29.34 -11.45 -12.78
CA ASP A 207 28.70 -10.39 -13.56
C ASP A 207 29.45 -10.24 -14.90
N ASN A 208 28.95 -10.93 -15.94
CA ASN A 208 29.59 -11.04 -17.25
C ASN A 208 29.40 -9.78 -18.09
N ASP A 209 28.28 -9.07 -17.92
CA ASP A 209 27.96 -7.86 -18.66
C ASP A 209 28.47 -6.57 -17.99
N GLY A 210 28.86 -6.65 -16.72
CA GLY A 210 29.43 -5.58 -15.92
C GLY A 210 28.40 -4.56 -15.44
N ASN A 211 27.13 -4.93 -15.36
CA ASN A 211 26.03 -4.06 -14.92
C ASN A 211 25.92 -3.96 -13.39
N GLY A 212 26.71 -4.76 -12.65
CA GLY A 212 26.76 -4.80 -11.19
C GLY A 212 25.95 -5.93 -10.56
N TYR A 213 24.98 -6.50 -11.28
CA TYR A 213 24.11 -7.58 -10.84
C TYR A 213 24.65 -8.92 -11.36
N VAL A 214 25.04 -9.78 -10.42
CA VAL A 214 25.68 -11.06 -10.76
C VAL A 214 24.63 -12.03 -11.31
N ASP A 215 24.84 -12.54 -12.52
CA ASP A 215 23.99 -13.55 -13.16
C ASP A 215 22.50 -13.13 -13.30
N ASP A 216 22.16 -11.84 -13.53
CA ASP A 216 20.78 -11.34 -13.70
C ASP A 216 20.09 -11.80 -15.02
N ILE A 217 20.02 -13.12 -15.19
CA ILE A 217 19.65 -13.83 -16.41
C ILE A 217 18.23 -13.50 -16.89
N ALA A 218 17.28 -13.33 -15.98
CA ALA A 218 15.88 -13.10 -16.33
C ALA A 218 15.25 -11.90 -15.62
N GLY A 219 15.93 -11.35 -14.62
CA GLY A 219 15.39 -10.39 -13.67
C GLY A 219 16.23 -10.36 -12.40
N TRP A 220 15.69 -9.76 -11.35
CA TRP A 220 16.38 -9.66 -10.05
C TRP A 220 15.41 -9.76 -8.88
N ASP A 221 15.87 -10.33 -7.77
CA ASP A 221 15.15 -10.39 -6.51
C ASP A 221 15.81 -9.46 -5.48
N PHE A 222 15.18 -8.32 -5.18
CA PHE A 222 15.61 -7.38 -4.12
C PHE A 222 15.15 -7.79 -2.72
N PHE A 223 14.20 -8.71 -2.61
CA PHE A 223 13.76 -9.27 -1.34
C PHE A 223 14.84 -10.18 -0.75
N GLU A 224 15.39 -11.08 -1.56
CA GLU A 224 16.51 -11.97 -1.20
C GLU A 224 17.90 -11.42 -1.56
N ASN A 225 17.95 -10.44 -2.46
CA ASN A 225 19.18 -9.92 -3.05
C ASN A 225 19.96 -10.99 -3.84
N ASP A 226 19.27 -11.63 -4.78
CA ASP A 226 19.83 -12.59 -5.74
C ASP A 226 19.16 -12.48 -7.13
N ASN A 227 19.52 -13.39 -8.03
CA ASN A 227 19.12 -13.36 -9.44
C ASN A 227 17.87 -14.18 -9.77
N ASP A 228 17.19 -14.76 -8.78
CA ASP A 228 16.00 -15.59 -9.01
C ASP A 228 14.75 -14.95 -8.42
N PRO A 229 13.94 -14.24 -9.22
CA PRO A 229 12.69 -13.63 -8.76
C PRO A 229 11.56 -14.66 -8.59
N PHE A 230 11.85 -15.80 -7.97
CA PHE A 230 10.88 -16.86 -7.65
C PHE A 230 9.99 -16.45 -6.48
N ASP A 231 8.67 -16.57 -6.67
CA ASP A 231 7.70 -16.33 -5.61
C ASP A 231 7.61 -17.55 -4.67
N GLU A 232 8.50 -17.68 -3.67
CA GLU A 232 8.56 -18.91 -2.85
C GLU A 232 7.35 -19.06 -1.92
N VAL A 233 6.70 -17.94 -1.55
CA VAL A 233 5.48 -17.95 -0.74
C VAL A 233 4.22 -18.23 -1.57
N GLN A 234 4.37 -18.25 -2.89
CA GLN A 234 3.32 -18.55 -3.86
C GLN A 234 2.13 -17.59 -3.73
N PHE A 235 2.40 -16.31 -3.51
CA PHE A 235 1.38 -15.27 -3.45
C PHE A 235 0.68 -15.11 -4.81
N GLY A 236 1.46 -14.95 -5.88
CA GLY A 236 1.03 -15.01 -7.28
C GLY A 236 0.66 -13.69 -7.93
N HIS A 237 0.72 -12.59 -7.19
CA HIS A 237 0.35 -11.27 -7.68
C HIS A 237 1.19 -10.85 -8.88
N GLY A 238 2.53 -10.87 -8.76
CA GLY A 238 3.44 -10.58 -9.87
C GLY A 238 3.26 -11.47 -11.10
N THR A 239 2.82 -12.72 -10.89
CA THR A 239 2.49 -13.64 -12.00
C THR A 239 1.20 -13.22 -12.71
N GLY A 240 0.17 -12.80 -11.97
CA GLY A 240 -1.07 -12.25 -12.53
C GLY A 240 -0.80 -10.95 -13.30
N GLU A 241 -0.07 -10.05 -12.68
CA GLU A 241 0.36 -8.77 -13.24
C GLU A 241 1.13 -8.92 -14.56
N ALA A 242 2.03 -9.90 -14.66
CA ALA A 242 2.72 -10.23 -15.90
C ALA A 242 1.77 -10.76 -16.98
N ARG A 243 0.75 -11.53 -16.61
CA ARG A 243 -0.26 -12.04 -17.56
C ARG A 243 -1.13 -10.90 -18.11
N ASP A 244 -1.57 -9.99 -17.26
CA ASP A 244 -2.44 -8.87 -17.64
C ASP A 244 -1.79 -7.93 -18.65
N SER A 245 -0.47 -7.74 -18.57
CA SER A 245 0.30 -6.91 -19.51
C SER A 245 0.76 -7.67 -20.76
N THR A 246 1.25 -8.91 -20.65
CA THR A 246 2.05 -9.56 -21.72
C THR A 246 1.64 -10.98 -22.14
N ALA A 247 0.64 -11.61 -21.52
CA ALA A 247 0.27 -13.00 -21.83
C ALA A 247 0.06 -13.25 -23.34
N GLU A 248 0.50 -14.42 -23.83
CA GLU A 248 0.38 -14.76 -25.25
C GLU A 248 -1.07 -14.90 -25.70
N ALA A 249 -1.34 -14.49 -26.94
CA ALA A 249 -2.63 -14.71 -27.57
C ALA A 249 -2.74 -16.13 -28.15
N ASN A 250 -3.98 -16.63 -28.27
CA ASN A 250 -4.35 -17.89 -28.92
C ASN A 250 -3.82 -19.19 -28.26
N ASN A 251 -3.49 -19.17 -26.97
CA ASN A 251 -3.09 -20.33 -26.17
C ASN A 251 -4.22 -20.92 -25.29
N GLY A 252 -5.36 -20.23 -25.15
CA GLY A 252 -6.50 -20.64 -24.33
C GLY A 252 -6.37 -20.36 -22.82
N GLY A 253 -5.41 -19.53 -22.40
CA GLY A 253 -5.20 -19.07 -21.02
C GLY A 253 -5.66 -17.62 -20.80
N SER A 254 -4.84 -16.83 -20.10
CA SER A 254 -5.02 -15.37 -19.98
C SER A 254 -4.57 -14.64 -21.24
N LEU A 255 -5.01 -13.38 -21.40
CA LEU A 255 -4.64 -12.52 -22.53
C LEU A 255 -4.10 -11.19 -22.00
N GLY A 256 -2.92 -10.80 -22.48
CA GLY A 256 -2.30 -9.51 -22.17
C GLY A 256 -2.65 -8.43 -23.19
N THR A 257 -2.58 -7.16 -22.78
CA THR A 257 -2.87 -6.02 -23.69
C THR A 257 -1.74 -5.74 -24.68
N CYS A 258 -0.48 -6.12 -24.38
CA CYS A 258 0.66 -6.11 -25.31
C CYS A 258 1.18 -7.52 -25.60
N PRO A 259 0.51 -8.29 -26.48
CA PRO A 259 0.87 -9.70 -26.71
C PRO A 259 2.25 -9.90 -27.33
N ASN A 260 2.93 -8.86 -27.83
CA ASN A 260 4.31 -8.96 -28.31
C ASN A 260 5.38 -8.32 -27.40
N CYS A 261 4.99 -7.64 -26.32
CA CYS A 261 5.94 -7.14 -25.33
C CYS A 261 6.54 -8.30 -24.52
N MET A 262 7.71 -8.06 -23.93
CA MET A 262 8.37 -8.98 -23.01
C MET A 262 8.23 -8.50 -21.57
N VAL A 263 8.35 -9.39 -20.59
CA VAL A 263 8.31 -9.10 -19.15
C VAL A 263 9.66 -9.33 -18.50
N MET A 264 10.12 -8.37 -17.70
CA MET A 264 11.27 -8.49 -16.81
C MET A 264 10.75 -8.56 -15.36
N PRO A 265 10.74 -9.74 -14.73
CA PRO A 265 10.35 -9.87 -13.33
C PRO A 265 11.38 -9.20 -12.42
N VAL A 266 10.89 -8.32 -11.54
CA VAL A 266 11.70 -7.68 -10.49
C VAL A 266 10.98 -7.90 -9.17
N ARG A 267 11.52 -8.77 -8.32
CA ARG A 267 10.88 -9.07 -7.04
C ARG A 267 11.30 -8.05 -5.98
N VAL A 268 10.34 -7.39 -5.35
CA VAL A 268 10.58 -6.34 -4.34
C VAL A 268 9.90 -6.61 -3.00
N GLY A 269 9.08 -7.67 -2.92
CA GLY A 269 8.38 -8.12 -1.73
C GLY A 269 7.96 -9.58 -1.82
N ASP A 270 7.31 -10.08 -0.77
CA ASP A 270 6.63 -11.37 -0.73
C ASP A 270 5.12 -11.26 -1.01
N SER A 271 4.61 -10.04 -1.18
CA SER A 271 3.23 -9.71 -1.53
C SER A 271 3.18 -8.38 -2.30
N PHE A 272 1.98 -7.86 -2.56
CA PHE A 272 1.80 -6.51 -3.12
C PHE A 272 2.05 -5.39 -2.09
N VAL A 273 2.34 -5.71 -0.81
CA VAL A 273 2.80 -4.75 0.19
C VAL A 273 4.32 -4.87 0.35
N ALA A 274 5.07 -3.85 -0.07
CA ALA A 274 6.52 -3.86 -0.15
C ALA A 274 7.20 -2.79 0.74
N GLU A 275 8.54 -2.84 0.85
CA GLU A 275 9.34 -1.75 1.41
C GLU A 275 9.80 -0.82 0.27
N VAL A 276 9.67 0.49 0.46
CA VAL A 276 9.80 1.47 -0.63
C VAL A 276 11.22 1.61 -1.18
N ASN A 277 12.26 1.35 -0.39
CA ASN A 277 13.63 1.34 -0.89
C ASN A 277 13.89 0.12 -1.77
N ARG A 278 13.31 -1.06 -1.47
CA ARG A 278 13.37 -2.23 -2.38
C ARG A 278 12.66 -1.95 -3.71
N PHE A 279 11.50 -1.30 -3.67
CA PHE A 279 10.84 -0.78 -4.88
C PHE A 279 11.77 0.16 -5.67
N ALA A 280 12.40 1.13 -5.00
CA ALA A 280 13.28 2.10 -5.63
C ALA A 280 14.55 1.46 -6.23
N GLU A 281 15.14 0.44 -5.58
CA GLU A 281 16.22 -0.38 -6.17
C GLU A 281 15.74 -1.10 -7.43
N GLY A 282 14.52 -1.66 -7.40
CA GLY A 282 13.86 -2.27 -8.55
C GLY A 282 13.68 -1.33 -9.73
N VAL A 283 13.26 -0.07 -9.47
CA VAL A 283 13.12 0.96 -10.51
C VAL A 283 14.48 1.27 -11.14
N VAL A 284 15.52 1.43 -10.32
CA VAL A 284 16.88 1.71 -10.81
C VAL A 284 17.39 0.55 -11.67
N PHE A 285 17.23 -0.68 -11.22
CA PHE A 285 17.57 -1.88 -12.00
C PHE A 285 16.83 -1.92 -13.32
N ALA A 286 15.50 -1.79 -13.30
CA ALA A 286 14.68 -1.82 -14.51
C ALA A 286 15.16 -0.81 -15.55
N VAL A 287 15.46 0.43 -15.14
CA VAL A 287 15.95 1.48 -16.05
C VAL A 287 17.34 1.14 -16.59
N ASP A 288 18.28 0.73 -15.72
CA ASP A 288 19.67 0.44 -16.11
C ASP A 288 19.77 -0.82 -17.01
N THR A 289 18.88 -1.80 -16.83
CA THR A 289 18.78 -3.03 -17.63
C THR A 289 17.94 -2.83 -18.92
N GLY A 290 17.37 -1.64 -19.11
CA GLY A 290 16.76 -1.22 -20.38
C GLY A 290 15.26 -1.48 -20.52
N ALA A 291 14.53 -1.56 -19.41
CA ALA A 291 13.08 -1.59 -19.41
C ALA A 291 12.49 -0.37 -20.13
N ALA A 292 11.37 -0.58 -20.81
CA ALA A 292 10.66 0.43 -21.57
C ALA A 292 9.45 1.02 -20.82
N VAL A 293 8.91 0.25 -19.86
CA VAL A 293 7.82 0.61 -18.96
C VAL A 293 8.09 -0.05 -17.62
N ILE A 294 7.81 0.65 -16.53
CA ILE A 294 7.76 0.07 -15.19
C ILE A 294 6.30 -0.10 -14.81
N GLN A 295 5.92 -1.32 -14.50
CA GLN A 295 4.63 -1.71 -13.96
C GLN A 295 4.79 -1.94 -12.46
N GLU A 296 3.98 -1.24 -11.69
CA GLU A 296 4.04 -1.25 -10.23
C GLU A 296 2.60 -1.31 -9.71
N ALA A 297 2.22 -2.49 -9.22
CA ALA A 297 0.88 -2.76 -8.70
C ALA A 297 0.92 -2.96 -7.18
N LEU A 298 1.66 -2.11 -6.46
CA LEU A 298 1.98 -2.30 -5.05
C LEU A 298 1.46 -1.14 -4.19
N GLY A 299 1.32 -1.45 -2.91
CA GLY A 299 1.40 -0.47 -1.82
C GLY A 299 2.72 -0.66 -1.10
N THR A 300 3.21 0.38 -0.44
CA THR A 300 4.43 0.28 0.38
C THR A 300 4.12 0.48 1.86
N LEU A 301 4.96 -0.06 2.75
CA LEU A 301 4.86 0.19 4.19
C LEU A 301 5.25 1.63 4.55
N ASN A 302 5.93 2.33 3.64
CA ASN A 302 6.65 3.56 3.91
C ASN A 302 6.90 4.42 2.66
N ASN A 303 7.52 5.59 2.81
CA ASN A 303 7.85 6.54 1.74
C ASN A 303 9.21 7.21 2.02
N SER A 304 10.11 7.21 1.03
CA SER A 304 11.48 7.72 1.18
C SER A 304 11.86 8.69 0.07
N ALA A 305 12.87 9.53 0.32
CA ALA A 305 13.44 10.40 -0.72
C ALA A 305 14.01 9.58 -1.90
N PHE A 306 14.48 8.36 -1.61
CA PHE A 306 15.03 7.49 -2.64
C PHE A 306 13.94 6.99 -3.61
N GLY A 307 12.73 6.72 -3.14
CA GLY A 307 11.60 6.39 -4.02
C GLY A 307 11.30 7.50 -5.04
N GLN A 308 11.22 8.75 -4.60
CA GLN A 308 11.04 9.90 -5.52
C GLN A 308 12.21 10.03 -6.50
N GLU A 309 13.46 9.90 -6.04
CA GLU A 309 14.65 10.00 -6.91
C GLU A 309 14.72 8.87 -7.94
N ALA A 310 14.27 7.66 -7.60
CA ALA A 310 14.21 6.53 -8.52
C ALA A 310 13.14 6.77 -9.61
N VAL A 311 11.95 7.25 -9.24
CA VAL A 311 10.90 7.62 -10.20
C VAL A 311 11.37 8.77 -11.10
N ASP A 312 12.04 9.78 -10.55
CA ASP A 312 12.65 10.86 -11.33
C ASP A 312 13.77 10.36 -12.26
N TYR A 313 14.52 9.34 -11.84
CA TYR A 313 15.52 8.68 -12.68
C TYR A 313 14.85 7.99 -13.87
N ALA A 314 13.79 7.22 -13.67
CA ALA A 314 13.00 6.61 -14.75
C ALA A 314 12.44 7.66 -15.72
N TYR A 315 11.83 8.73 -15.18
CA TYR A 315 11.29 9.83 -15.97
C TYR A 315 12.36 10.49 -16.85
N ARG A 316 13.55 10.77 -16.31
CA ARG A 316 14.69 11.34 -17.06
C ARG A 316 15.22 10.40 -18.16
N HIS A 317 14.99 9.10 -18.04
CA HIS A 317 15.35 8.08 -19.02
C HIS A 317 14.20 7.73 -19.98
N SER A 318 13.10 8.50 -19.95
CA SER A 318 11.91 8.28 -20.79
C SER A 318 11.19 6.95 -20.53
N VAL A 319 11.30 6.43 -19.30
CA VAL A 319 10.59 5.22 -18.85
C VAL A 319 9.40 5.67 -18.00
N PRO A 320 8.15 5.48 -18.46
CA PRO A 320 6.97 5.74 -17.65
C PRO A 320 6.83 4.71 -16.52
N VAL A 321 6.41 5.17 -15.35
CA VAL A 321 6.06 4.34 -14.19
C VAL A 321 4.54 4.33 -14.08
N MET A 322 3.93 3.19 -14.36
CA MET A 322 2.50 2.94 -14.18
C MET A 322 2.28 2.44 -12.76
N ALA A 323 1.48 3.18 -11.98
CA ALA A 323 1.29 2.92 -10.55
C ALA A 323 -0.18 2.72 -10.20
N SER A 324 -0.45 1.75 -9.34
CA SER A 324 -1.78 1.43 -8.83
C SER A 324 -2.34 2.56 -7.95
N ALA A 325 -3.65 2.82 -8.01
CA ALA A 325 -4.30 3.71 -7.05
C ALA A 325 -4.28 3.11 -5.63
N ALA A 326 -4.14 1.79 -5.52
CA ALA A 326 -4.30 0.93 -4.34
C ALA A 326 -5.76 0.65 -3.98
N ASP A 327 -5.97 -0.29 -3.05
CA ASP A 327 -7.18 -1.11 -2.92
C ASP A 327 -7.86 -0.97 -1.54
N GLU A 328 -7.89 0.25 -0.99
CA GLU A 328 -8.42 0.56 0.35
C GLU A 328 -9.77 1.31 0.37
N ASP A 329 -10.41 1.54 -0.78
CA ASP A 329 -11.59 2.43 -0.92
C ASP A 329 -11.40 3.74 -0.16
N SER A 330 -10.28 4.41 -0.44
CA SER A 330 -9.80 5.55 0.33
C SER A 330 -9.36 6.71 -0.54
N TRP A 331 -9.43 7.92 -0.01
CA TRP A 331 -8.80 9.08 -0.65
C TRP A 331 -7.38 9.35 -0.16
N HIS A 332 -6.86 8.52 0.74
CA HIS A 332 -5.53 8.72 1.30
C HIS A 332 -4.41 8.53 0.28
N HIS A 333 -3.22 8.96 0.65
CA HIS A 333 -2.09 9.01 -0.25
C HIS A 333 -1.22 7.76 -0.11
N ASN A 334 -1.39 6.80 -1.03
CA ASN A 334 -0.53 5.62 -1.05
C ASN A 334 0.76 5.85 -1.85
N TYR A 335 1.80 5.06 -1.56
CA TYR A 335 3.08 5.13 -2.26
C TYR A 335 3.39 3.77 -2.87
N PRO A 336 3.97 3.74 -4.09
CA PRO A 336 4.66 4.85 -4.76
C PRO A 336 3.79 5.74 -5.67
N SER A 337 2.49 5.46 -5.80
CA SER A 337 1.59 6.19 -6.70
C SER A 337 1.54 7.70 -6.47
N ASN A 338 1.76 8.18 -5.24
CA ASN A 338 1.80 9.61 -4.94
C ASN A 338 3.14 10.32 -5.21
N TYR A 339 4.17 9.65 -5.72
CA TYR A 339 5.38 10.34 -6.17
C TYR A 339 5.10 11.23 -7.40
N VAL A 340 5.91 12.27 -7.58
CA VAL A 340 5.88 13.04 -8.83
C VAL A 340 6.38 12.15 -9.98
N HIS A 341 5.75 12.28 -11.16
CA HIS A 341 6.05 11.55 -12.40
C HIS A 341 5.53 10.11 -12.52
N THR A 342 4.81 9.59 -11.54
CA THR A 342 3.99 8.39 -11.71
C THR A 342 2.76 8.67 -12.57
N ILE A 343 2.25 7.64 -13.23
CA ILE A 343 0.95 7.65 -13.93
C ILE A 343 0.02 6.74 -13.13
N VAL A 344 -0.85 7.36 -12.33
CA VAL A 344 -1.73 6.64 -11.41
C VAL A 344 -2.97 6.14 -12.14
N VAL A 345 -3.26 4.85 -12.02
CA VAL A 345 -4.36 4.21 -12.74
C VAL A 345 -5.44 3.72 -11.80
N ASN A 346 -6.68 3.87 -12.25
CA ASN A 346 -7.86 3.43 -11.52
C ASN A 346 -8.61 2.29 -12.25
N SER A 347 -9.48 1.58 -11.55
CA SER A 347 -10.25 0.44 -12.07
C SER A 347 -11.72 0.82 -12.34
N ILE A 348 -12.22 0.38 -13.50
CA ILE A 348 -13.65 0.39 -13.83
C ILE A 348 -14.11 -0.99 -14.29
N ARG A 349 -15.37 -1.32 -14.03
CA ARG A 349 -15.94 -2.64 -14.26
C ARG A 349 -17.44 -2.63 -14.52
N ASP A 350 -18.00 -3.81 -14.73
CA ASP A 350 -19.44 -4.05 -14.66
C ASP A 350 -19.93 -4.08 -13.21
N PHE A 351 -21.23 -3.91 -12.99
CA PHE A 351 -21.81 -3.90 -11.65
C PHE A 351 -21.71 -5.24 -10.89
N GLY A 352 -21.13 -6.30 -11.47
CA GLY A 352 -20.93 -7.61 -10.82
C GLY A 352 -22.21 -8.43 -10.56
N LEU A 353 -23.37 -7.77 -10.44
CA LEU A 353 -24.69 -8.36 -10.32
C LEU A 353 -25.40 -8.43 -11.67
N GLN A 354 -25.93 -9.60 -11.98
CA GLN A 354 -26.78 -9.79 -13.16
C GLN A 354 -28.11 -9.03 -13.01
N ALA A 355 -28.56 -8.41 -14.11
CA ALA A 355 -29.84 -7.69 -14.22
C ALA A 355 -29.93 -6.36 -13.44
N VAL A 356 -28.80 -5.69 -13.22
CA VAL A 356 -28.75 -4.28 -12.81
C VAL A 356 -28.99 -3.37 -14.01
N GLU A 357 -29.81 -2.33 -13.79
CA GLU A 357 -30.23 -1.38 -14.83
C GLU A 357 -29.77 0.06 -14.48
N PRO A 358 -29.04 0.74 -15.38
CA PRO A 358 -28.60 0.25 -16.70
C PRO A 358 -27.47 -0.78 -16.60
N GLN A 359 -27.43 -1.74 -17.54
CA GLN A 359 -26.35 -2.73 -17.64
C GLN A 359 -25.10 -2.07 -18.26
N SER A 360 -24.25 -1.46 -17.42
CA SER A 360 -23.06 -0.68 -17.80
C SER A 360 -21.74 -1.39 -17.42
N TRP A 361 -20.65 -1.02 -18.10
CA TRP A 361 -19.25 -1.48 -17.85
C TRP A 361 -18.33 -0.33 -17.43
N LEU A 362 -18.93 0.77 -16.98
CA LEU A 362 -18.26 2.02 -16.63
C LEU A 362 -18.52 2.38 -15.16
N PHE A 363 -18.70 1.37 -14.30
CA PHE A 363 -18.74 1.60 -12.85
C PHE A 363 -17.32 1.66 -12.32
N ILE A 364 -17.00 2.65 -11.49
CA ILE A 364 -15.75 2.66 -10.73
C ILE A 364 -15.78 1.47 -9.77
N ASP A 365 -14.69 0.70 -9.73
CA ASP A 365 -14.56 -0.38 -8.77
C ASP A 365 -14.31 0.20 -7.37
N GLY A 366 -15.32 0.20 -6.51
CA GLY A 366 -15.29 0.91 -5.23
C GLY A 366 -14.36 0.33 -4.17
N CYS A 367 -13.45 -0.58 -4.50
CA CYS A 367 -12.34 -0.96 -3.62
C CYS A 367 -11.09 -0.12 -3.88
N THR A 368 -11.02 0.60 -4.99
CA THR A 368 -9.85 1.39 -5.37
C THR A 368 -9.79 2.71 -4.62
N ASN A 369 -8.59 3.24 -4.41
CA ASN A 369 -8.45 4.61 -3.94
C ASN A 369 -8.76 5.63 -5.03
N PHE A 370 -8.98 6.87 -4.62
CA PHE A 370 -9.34 7.97 -5.49
C PHE A 370 -8.73 9.29 -5.02
N GLY A 371 -8.62 10.27 -5.91
CA GLY A 371 -7.99 11.55 -5.60
C GLY A 371 -7.63 12.37 -6.83
N GLY A 372 -7.18 13.60 -6.60
CA GLY A 372 -6.82 14.51 -7.70
C GLY A 372 -5.59 14.12 -8.53
N ASN A 373 -4.90 13.04 -8.17
CA ASN A 373 -3.73 12.49 -8.85
C ASN A 373 -4.06 11.33 -9.80
N ILE A 374 -5.31 10.84 -9.86
CA ILE A 374 -5.71 9.79 -10.81
C ILE A 374 -5.51 10.29 -12.24
N SER A 375 -4.77 9.53 -13.05
CA SER A 375 -4.49 9.89 -14.45
C SER A 375 -5.57 9.36 -15.39
N VAL A 376 -5.90 8.07 -15.30
CA VAL A 376 -6.86 7.37 -16.19
C VAL A 376 -7.50 6.18 -15.47
N SER A 377 -8.64 5.72 -15.98
CA SER A 377 -9.29 4.47 -15.58
C SER A 377 -9.10 3.35 -16.60
N VAL A 378 -9.16 2.11 -16.15
CA VAL A 378 -8.85 0.91 -16.92
C VAL A 378 -9.95 -0.13 -16.69
N SER A 379 -10.37 -0.83 -17.74
CA SER A 379 -11.34 -1.91 -17.62
C SER A 379 -10.71 -3.18 -17.03
N SER A 380 -11.15 -3.58 -15.83
CA SER A 380 -10.63 -4.72 -15.04
C SER A 380 -11.72 -5.43 -14.23
N THR A 381 -11.39 -6.58 -13.65
CA THR A 381 -12.28 -7.40 -12.78
C THR A 381 -11.83 -7.45 -11.31
N SER A 382 -10.58 -7.10 -11.04
CA SER A 382 -10.11 -6.74 -9.70
C SER A 382 -10.04 -5.21 -9.56
N CYS A 383 -9.58 -4.77 -8.38
CA CYS A 383 -9.31 -3.39 -8.04
C CYS A 383 -8.18 -2.80 -8.93
N SER A 384 -7.35 -1.90 -8.40
CA SER A 384 -6.41 -1.16 -9.26
C SER A 384 -5.19 -1.95 -9.73
N SER A 385 -4.95 -3.16 -9.20
CA SER A 385 -3.83 -4.02 -9.60
C SER A 385 -3.93 -4.53 -11.04
N GLU A 386 -5.00 -5.24 -11.43
CA GLU A 386 -5.19 -5.70 -12.82
C GLU A 386 -5.24 -4.52 -13.81
N ALA A 387 -5.81 -3.38 -13.38
CA ALA A 387 -5.80 -2.14 -14.13
C ALA A 387 -4.36 -1.67 -14.44
N THR A 388 -3.43 -1.81 -13.49
CA THR A 388 -2.01 -1.50 -13.65
C THR A 388 -1.35 -2.42 -14.66
N GLY A 389 -1.58 -3.74 -14.61
CA GLY A 389 -1.07 -4.66 -15.63
C GLY A 389 -1.57 -4.34 -17.03
N ARG A 390 -2.88 -4.17 -17.19
CA ARG A 390 -3.47 -3.89 -18.51
C ARG A 390 -3.02 -2.55 -19.08
N SER A 391 -2.96 -1.51 -18.25
CA SER A 391 -2.50 -0.19 -18.69
C SER A 391 -1.01 -0.17 -19.01
N SER A 392 -0.19 -0.95 -18.30
CA SER A 392 1.24 -1.13 -18.60
C SER A 392 1.46 -1.81 -19.94
N GLY A 393 0.67 -2.84 -20.28
CA GLY A 393 0.71 -3.41 -21.62
C GLY A 393 0.23 -2.41 -22.69
N ILE A 394 -0.81 -1.62 -22.43
CA ILE A 394 -1.21 -0.54 -23.37
C ILE A 394 -0.07 0.47 -23.53
N MET A 395 0.61 0.86 -22.45
CA MET A 395 1.79 1.71 -22.51
C MET A 395 2.92 1.08 -23.35
N GLY A 396 3.11 -0.24 -23.25
CA GLY A 396 4.00 -1.02 -24.13
C GLY A 396 3.63 -0.91 -25.62
N LEU A 397 2.34 -0.90 -25.97
CA LEU A 397 1.88 -0.62 -27.35
C LEU A 397 2.23 0.81 -27.78
N LEU A 398 2.06 1.80 -26.91
CA LEU A 398 2.37 3.21 -27.22
C LEU A 398 3.88 3.40 -27.45
N VAL A 399 4.73 2.80 -26.61
CA VAL A 399 6.19 2.81 -26.79
C VAL A 399 6.56 2.12 -28.10
N SER A 400 5.95 0.97 -28.40
CA SER A 400 6.17 0.23 -29.65
C SER A 400 5.83 1.08 -30.88
N ALA A 401 4.64 1.69 -30.89
CA ALA A 401 4.19 2.59 -31.94
C ALA A 401 5.11 3.81 -32.09
N GLY A 402 5.64 4.33 -30.98
CA GLY A 402 6.62 5.43 -30.98
C GLY A 402 7.93 5.03 -31.66
N ARG A 403 8.49 3.86 -31.33
CA ARG A 403 9.70 3.32 -31.97
C ARG A 403 9.47 3.02 -33.45
N ASP A 404 8.31 2.50 -33.82
CA ASP A 404 7.92 2.24 -35.21
C ASP A 404 7.74 3.53 -36.00
N ALA A 405 7.14 4.55 -35.41
CA ALA A 405 7.03 5.87 -36.03
C ALA A 405 8.41 6.54 -36.24
N VAL A 406 9.40 6.28 -35.38
CA VAL A 406 10.79 6.70 -35.59
C VAL A 406 11.44 5.92 -36.74
N ALA A 407 11.27 4.59 -36.77
CA ALA A 407 11.77 3.74 -37.85
C ALA A 407 11.16 4.12 -39.21
N ALA A 408 9.90 4.53 -39.22
CA ALA A 408 9.18 5.04 -40.39
C ALA A 408 9.45 6.52 -40.71
N HIS A 409 10.26 7.21 -39.90
CA HIS A 409 10.56 8.64 -40.01
C HIS A 409 9.36 9.60 -39.88
N THR A 410 8.25 9.14 -39.32
CA THR A 410 7.13 10.01 -38.91
C THR A 410 7.50 10.80 -37.65
N LEU A 411 8.28 10.21 -36.76
CA LEU A 411 8.90 10.87 -35.61
C LEU A 411 10.42 10.92 -35.79
N VAL A 412 11.06 11.93 -35.19
CA VAL A 412 12.52 12.14 -35.28
C VAL A 412 13.31 11.54 -34.12
N SER A 413 12.62 11.26 -33.01
CA SER A 413 13.16 10.68 -31.78
C SER A 413 12.08 9.89 -31.04
N PRO A 414 12.47 8.91 -30.19
CA PRO A 414 11.55 8.23 -29.29
C PRO A 414 10.72 9.20 -28.45
N LEU A 415 9.59 8.71 -27.93
CA LEU A 415 8.72 9.48 -27.04
C LEU A 415 9.34 9.59 -25.64
N THR A 416 9.14 10.72 -24.97
CA THR A 416 9.49 10.87 -23.55
C THR A 416 8.39 10.31 -22.66
N ALA A 417 8.70 10.05 -21.38
CA ALA A 417 7.69 9.61 -20.40
C ALA A 417 6.52 10.62 -20.27
N ASN A 418 6.82 11.92 -20.34
CA ASN A 418 5.79 12.96 -20.33
C ASN A 418 4.93 12.91 -21.60
N GLU A 419 5.52 12.79 -22.79
CA GLU A 419 4.75 12.68 -24.04
C GLU A 419 3.84 11.45 -24.05
N LEU A 420 4.28 10.33 -23.48
CA LEU A 420 3.47 9.12 -23.31
C LEU A 420 2.29 9.37 -22.37
N ARG A 421 2.52 9.98 -21.20
CA ARG A 421 1.47 10.41 -20.26
C ARG A 421 0.43 11.32 -20.95
N GLN A 422 0.91 12.34 -21.68
CA GLN A 422 0.03 13.27 -22.39
C GLN A 422 -0.84 12.56 -23.43
N VAL A 423 -0.29 11.57 -24.15
CA VAL A 423 -1.05 10.82 -25.15
C VAL A 423 -2.12 9.96 -24.48
N ILE A 424 -1.77 9.21 -23.44
CA ILE A 424 -2.72 8.27 -22.81
C ILE A 424 -3.89 9.00 -22.15
N GLU A 425 -3.63 10.13 -21.48
CA GLU A 425 -4.66 10.96 -20.86
C GLU A 425 -5.55 11.65 -21.90
N GLN A 426 -4.97 12.30 -22.92
CA GLN A 426 -5.75 13.07 -23.91
C GLN A 426 -6.52 12.24 -24.93
N THR A 427 -6.32 10.92 -24.92
CA THR A 427 -7.05 10.01 -25.79
C THR A 427 -8.01 9.13 -25.03
N ALA A 428 -8.08 9.23 -23.69
CA ALA A 428 -9.06 8.55 -22.88
C ALA A 428 -10.49 8.93 -23.29
N ASP A 429 -11.40 7.96 -23.18
CA ASP A 429 -12.83 8.16 -23.28
C ASP A 429 -13.34 8.78 -21.97
N ASP A 430 -13.75 10.05 -22.04
CA ASP A 430 -14.29 10.82 -20.92
C ASP A 430 -15.53 10.14 -20.30
N LEU A 431 -15.55 10.04 -18.96
CA LEU A 431 -16.59 9.34 -18.20
C LEU A 431 -17.43 10.32 -17.37
N ASP A 432 -18.34 11.04 -18.01
CA ASP A 432 -19.22 12.00 -17.32
C ASP A 432 -20.52 11.33 -16.84
N PHE A 433 -20.71 11.14 -15.53
CA PHE A 433 -21.96 10.61 -14.94
C PHE A 433 -22.62 11.57 -13.95
N GLU A 434 -22.23 12.86 -13.92
CA GLU A 434 -22.68 13.87 -12.94
C GLU A 434 -24.21 13.89 -12.80
N ASN A 435 -24.90 13.79 -13.94
CA ASN A 435 -26.36 13.87 -14.02
C ASN A 435 -27.08 12.50 -14.10
N GLN A 436 -26.34 11.38 -14.01
CA GLN A 436 -26.84 10.00 -14.15
C GLN A 436 -26.29 9.07 -13.05
N ARG A 437 -26.21 9.57 -11.81
CA ARG A 437 -25.60 8.83 -10.69
C ARG A 437 -26.49 7.75 -10.06
N ALA A 438 -27.82 7.90 -10.13
CA ALA A 438 -28.74 6.99 -9.45
C ALA A 438 -28.84 5.63 -10.16
N ILE A 439 -28.70 4.55 -9.40
CA ILE A 439 -28.84 3.16 -9.87
C ILE A 439 -30.20 2.64 -9.42
N THR A 440 -30.93 1.99 -10.35
CA THR A 440 -32.34 1.59 -10.09
C THR A 440 -32.45 0.32 -9.23
N PHE A 441 -31.41 -0.53 -9.24
CA PHE A 441 -31.38 -1.75 -8.46
C PHE A 441 -29.94 -2.26 -8.35
N PRO A 442 -29.38 -2.44 -7.13
CA PRO A 442 -29.89 -1.96 -5.84
C PRO A 442 -29.97 -0.41 -5.81
N ASP A 443 -30.82 0.15 -4.95
CA ASP A 443 -30.96 1.62 -4.77
C ASP A 443 -29.65 2.20 -4.21
N THR A 444 -28.70 2.50 -5.09
CA THR A 444 -27.32 2.95 -4.81
C THR A 444 -26.98 4.16 -5.69
N ILE A 445 -25.86 4.82 -5.41
CA ILE A 445 -25.44 6.06 -6.09
C ILE A 445 -24.00 5.88 -6.57
N ARG A 446 -23.77 6.11 -7.86
CA ARG A 446 -22.41 6.17 -8.42
C ARG A 446 -21.61 7.32 -7.82
N TYR A 447 -20.32 7.13 -7.64
CA TYR A 447 -19.35 8.21 -7.46
C TYR A 447 -19.50 9.30 -8.53
N ALA A 448 -19.21 10.54 -8.13
CA ALA A 448 -19.43 11.72 -8.97
C ALA A 448 -18.29 11.87 -9.99
N SER A 449 -18.52 11.42 -11.22
CA SER A 449 -17.62 11.68 -12.34
C SER A 449 -18.17 12.80 -13.23
N GLU A 450 -17.30 13.69 -13.69
CA GLU A 450 -17.66 14.93 -14.38
C GLU A 450 -16.98 15.00 -15.74
N ALA A 451 -17.47 15.85 -16.64
CA ALA A 451 -16.82 16.04 -17.93
C ALA A 451 -15.37 16.52 -17.79
N GLY A 452 -14.45 15.82 -18.43
CA GLY A 452 -13.01 16.06 -18.36
C GLY A 452 -12.38 15.30 -17.19
N THR A 453 -11.37 15.90 -16.56
CA THR A 453 -10.59 15.19 -15.54
C THR A 453 -11.22 15.31 -14.15
N ASP A 454 -11.64 14.19 -13.55
CA ASP A 454 -12.20 14.15 -12.19
C ASP A 454 -11.36 13.30 -11.21
N GLN A 455 -11.75 13.27 -9.92
CA GLN A 455 -10.98 12.64 -8.85
C GLN A 455 -11.13 11.11 -8.78
N PHE A 456 -12.11 10.53 -9.48
CA PHE A 456 -12.36 9.09 -9.47
C PHE A 456 -11.89 8.45 -10.78
N THR A 457 -12.24 9.03 -11.93
CA THR A 457 -11.91 8.45 -13.24
C THR A 457 -10.68 9.04 -13.91
N GLY A 458 -10.08 10.08 -13.32
CA GLY A 458 -9.01 10.83 -13.96
C GLY A 458 -9.51 11.42 -15.27
N HIS A 459 -8.76 11.26 -16.37
CA HIS A 459 -9.19 11.67 -17.71
C HIS A 459 -10.20 10.72 -18.37
N GLY A 460 -10.65 9.69 -17.66
CA GLY A 460 -11.58 8.67 -18.15
C GLY A 460 -10.91 7.36 -18.55
N ARG A 461 -11.66 6.50 -19.26
CA ARG A 461 -11.20 5.15 -19.63
C ARG A 461 -10.16 5.21 -20.75
N ILE A 462 -9.03 4.50 -20.62
CA ILE A 462 -8.03 4.42 -21.71
C ILE A 462 -8.66 3.95 -23.03
N ASN A 463 -8.36 4.67 -24.12
CA ASN A 463 -8.66 4.23 -25.49
C ASN A 463 -7.36 3.89 -26.24
N ALA A 464 -6.97 2.61 -26.21
CA ALA A 464 -5.69 2.15 -26.74
C ALA A 464 -5.55 2.43 -28.26
N HIS A 465 -6.64 2.28 -29.01
CA HIS A 465 -6.64 2.54 -30.46
C HIS A 465 -6.41 4.01 -30.78
N ALA A 466 -7.12 4.92 -30.10
CA ALA A 466 -6.95 6.36 -30.29
C ALA A 466 -5.52 6.81 -29.96
N ALA A 467 -4.94 6.29 -28.88
CA ALA A 467 -3.56 6.55 -28.48
C ALA A 467 -2.53 6.10 -29.53
N VAL A 468 -2.58 4.83 -29.94
CA VAL A 468 -1.66 4.26 -30.94
C VAL A 468 -1.79 4.99 -32.29
N ALA A 469 -3.02 5.19 -32.77
CA ALA A 469 -3.26 5.88 -34.04
C ALA A 469 -2.75 7.33 -34.02
N ARG A 470 -2.86 8.01 -32.87
CA ARG A 470 -2.35 9.37 -32.69
C ARG A 470 -0.83 9.45 -32.78
N ILE A 471 -0.11 8.49 -32.16
CA ILE A 471 1.35 8.40 -32.23
C ILE A 471 1.82 8.13 -33.66
N LEU A 472 1.25 7.12 -34.33
CA LEU A 472 1.60 6.76 -35.69
C LEU A 472 1.30 7.88 -36.70
N ALA A 473 0.38 8.79 -36.38
CA ALA A 473 0.08 9.99 -37.16
C ALA A 473 1.02 11.18 -36.87
N GLY A 474 1.99 11.03 -35.96
CA GLY A 474 2.92 12.09 -35.54
C GLY A 474 2.25 13.21 -34.72
N LYS A 475 1.08 12.95 -34.15
CA LYS A 475 0.28 13.94 -33.41
C LYS A 475 0.56 13.86 -31.90
N ILE A 476 1.78 14.19 -31.52
CA ILE A 476 2.21 14.17 -30.12
C ILE A 476 1.91 15.54 -29.46
N PRO A 477 1.31 15.58 -28.26
CA PRO A 477 1.15 16.82 -27.49
C PRO A 477 2.50 17.44 -27.06
N PRO A 478 2.57 18.76 -26.83
CA PRO A 478 3.72 19.36 -26.15
C PRO A 478 3.80 18.90 -24.68
N GLU A 479 4.98 19.01 -24.08
CA GLU A 479 5.25 18.62 -22.69
C GLU A 479 4.81 19.72 -21.72
N ALA A 480 4.02 19.34 -20.72
CA ALA A 480 3.67 20.15 -19.55
C ALA A 480 4.00 19.35 -18.28
N GLU A 481 4.66 20.00 -17.32
CA GLU A 481 5.17 19.38 -16.10
C GLU A 481 5.14 20.39 -14.94
N ILE A 482 4.59 19.97 -13.80
CA ILE A 482 4.67 20.61 -12.48
C ILE A 482 5.47 19.68 -11.57
N ARG A 483 6.60 20.16 -11.04
CA ARG A 483 7.41 19.46 -10.03
C ARG A 483 7.20 19.96 -8.62
N SER A 484 6.90 21.24 -8.47
CA SER A 484 6.63 21.85 -7.17
C SER A 484 5.53 22.90 -7.30
N PRO A 485 4.58 22.99 -6.35
CA PRO A 485 4.39 22.11 -5.18
C PRO A 485 4.24 20.63 -5.52
N VAL A 486 4.60 19.75 -4.60
CA VAL A 486 4.36 18.30 -4.76
C VAL A 486 2.87 17.99 -4.53
N TRP A 487 2.47 16.75 -4.79
CA TRP A 487 1.08 16.33 -4.61
C TRP A 487 0.66 16.59 -3.17
N PHE A 488 -0.52 17.21 -3.00
CA PHE A 488 -1.19 17.37 -1.71
C PHE A 488 -0.39 18.16 -0.66
N GLN A 489 0.56 18.99 -1.11
CA GLN A 489 1.38 19.77 -0.19
C GLN A 489 0.51 20.80 0.58
N PRO A 490 0.52 20.79 1.93
CA PRO A 490 -0.12 21.84 2.73
C PRO A 490 0.72 23.12 2.70
N LEU A 491 0.06 24.24 2.45
CA LEU A 491 0.69 25.55 2.27
C LEU A 491 -0.08 26.64 3.02
N ASP A 492 0.66 27.55 3.66
CA ASP A 492 0.12 28.75 4.29
C ASP A 492 0.74 30.00 3.64
N PRO A 493 0.20 30.47 2.49
CA PRO A 493 0.70 31.66 1.83
C PRO A 493 0.42 32.95 2.61
N MET A 494 -0.50 32.95 3.58
CA MET A 494 -0.77 34.11 4.42
C MET A 494 0.38 34.37 5.40
N ARG A 495 1.00 33.29 5.89
CA ARG A 495 2.21 33.33 6.72
C ARG A 495 3.51 33.33 5.90
N ASP A 496 3.62 32.46 4.91
CA ASP A 496 4.88 32.16 4.21
C ASP A 496 5.10 33.02 2.94
N GLY A 497 4.06 33.69 2.45
CA GLY A 497 4.10 34.58 1.31
C GLY A 497 3.81 33.90 -0.02
N ASN A 498 4.60 34.22 -1.05
CA ASN A 498 4.28 33.80 -2.42
C ASN A 498 4.55 32.31 -2.65
N LEU A 499 3.61 31.65 -3.32
CA LEU A 499 3.74 30.30 -3.83
C LEU A 499 4.48 30.30 -5.17
N SER A 500 5.42 29.38 -5.37
CA SER A 500 6.13 29.21 -6.66
C SER A 500 5.72 27.92 -7.34
N VAL A 501 5.31 28.01 -8.62
CA VAL A 501 5.05 26.85 -9.47
C VAL A 501 6.33 26.58 -10.28
N VAL A 502 6.97 25.45 -10.02
CA VAL A 502 8.22 25.03 -10.65
C VAL A 502 7.97 23.80 -11.51
N GLY A 503 8.50 23.79 -12.72
CA GLY A 503 8.34 22.67 -13.63
C GLY A 503 8.96 22.93 -14.99
N ARG A 504 8.44 22.25 -16.02
CA ARG A 504 8.96 22.31 -17.38
C ARG A 504 7.83 22.45 -18.39
N VAL A 505 8.06 23.27 -19.41
CA VAL A 505 7.17 23.38 -20.58
C VAL A 505 8.00 23.37 -21.86
N ALA A 506 7.66 22.49 -22.80
CA ALA A 506 8.38 22.32 -24.05
C ALA A 506 7.49 21.84 -25.19
N ALA A 507 7.87 22.11 -26.44
CA ALA A 507 7.19 21.55 -27.62
C ALA A 507 8.24 21.09 -28.65
N GLN A 508 8.94 20.01 -28.33
CA GLN A 508 10.10 19.53 -29.09
C GLN A 508 9.76 19.13 -30.53
N ARG A 509 8.49 18.76 -30.77
CA ARG A 509 7.97 18.30 -32.07
C ARG A 509 7.26 19.39 -32.87
N ALA A 510 7.27 20.64 -32.40
CA ALA A 510 6.62 21.77 -33.04
C ALA A 510 7.60 22.93 -33.31
N SER A 511 7.15 23.92 -34.10
CA SER A 511 7.97 25.10 -34.43
C SER A 511 8.12 26.10 -33.27
N GLY A 512 7.26 25.98 -32.26
CA GLY A 512 7.22 26.81 -31.06
C GLY A 512 6.02 26.44 -30.20
N TYR A 513 5.80 27.16 -29.11
CA TYR A 513 4.66 26.99 -28.20
C TYR A 513 4.33 28.26 -27.40
N THR A 514 3.15 28.29 -26.81
CA THR A 514 2.76 29.23 -25.73
C THR A 514 2.33 28.41 -24.52
N TYR A 515 2.43 28.97 -23.31
CA TYR A 515 1.96 28.27 -22.11
C TYR A 515 1.12 29.19 -21.21
N ARG A 516 0.33 28.57 -20.35
CA ARG A 516 -0.57 29.20 -19.36
C ARG A 516 -0.42 28.48 -18.03
N VAL A 517 -0.52 29.22 -16.92
CA VAL A 517 -0.55 28.68 -15.55
C VAL A 517 -1.76 29.24 -14.81
N GLN A 518 -2.51 28.37 -14.15
CA GLN A 518 -3.77 28.70 -13.48
C GLN A 518 -3.88 28.06 -12.10
N ILE A 519 -4.77 28.60 -11.28
CA ILE A 519 -5.20 28.06 -9.99
C ILE A 519 -6.74 28.06 -9.91
N GLY A 520 -7.32 27.03 -9.30
CA GLY A 520 -8.76 26.92 -9.05
C GLY A 520 -9.05 26.23 -7.72
N TYR A 521 -10.24 26.48 -7.16
CA TYR A 521 -10.68 25.87 -5.90
C TYR A 521 -11.30 24.48 -6.13
N GLY A 522 -10.96 23.53 -5.27
CA GLY A 522 -11.37 22.13 -5.32
C GLY A 522 -10.48 21.27 -6.23
N VAL A 523 -10.66 19.95 -6.14
CA VAL A 523 -9.94 18.98 -6.98
C VAL A 523 -10.29 19.18 -8.46
N ASN A 524 -11.59 19.40 -8.77
CA ASN A 524 -12.05 19.66 -10.13
C ASN A 524 -12.75 21.03 -10.31
N PRO A 525 -11.98 22.12 -10.50
CA PRO A 525 -12.57 23.42 -10.85
C PRO A 525 -13.17 23.40 -12.25
N LEU A 526 -14.37 23.97 -12.43
CA LEU A 526 -14.97 24.15 -13.76
C LEU A 526 -14.10 25.06 -14.63
N GLU A 527 -14.18 24.94 -15.96
CA GLU A 527 -13.35 25.78 -16.86
C GLU A 527 -13.51 27.30 -16.58
N SER A 528 -14.71 27.74 -16.17
CA SER A 528 -14.98 29.14 -15.80
C SER A 528 -14.43 29.58 -14.44
N GLU A 529 -13.99 28.65 -13.60
CA GLU A 529 -13.55 28.88 -12.22
C GLU A 529 -12.03 29.02 -12.12
N TRP A 530 -11.29 28.71 -13.19
CA TRP A 530 -9.85 28.88 -13.23
C TRP A 530 -9.44 30.34 -13.30
N VAL A 531 -8.46 30.71 -12.48
CA VAL A 531 -7.82 32.03 -12.50
C VAL A 531 -6.47 31.94 -13.20
N ASP A 532 -6.31 32.70 -14.29
CA ASP A 532 -5.03 32.83 -14.99
C ASP A 532 -4.02 33.61 -14.14
N VAL A 533 -2.97 32.92 -13.68
CA VAL A 533 -1.79 33.53 -13.06
C VAL A 533 -0.81 33.98 -14.15
N VAL A 534 -0.63 33.12 -15.15
CA VAL A 534 0.14 33.41 -16.36
C VAL A 534 -0.75 33.07 -17.56
N PRO A 535 -1.24 34.03 -18.35
CA PRO A 535 -2.03 33.74 -19.54
C PRO A 535 -1.14 33.28 -20.72
N PHE A 536 -1.74 32.73 -21.77
CA PHE A 536 -1.03 32.43 -23.02
C PHE A 536 -0.36 33.68 -23.60
N GLY A 537 0.97 33.71 -23.49
CA GLY A 537 1.79 34.86 -23.87
C GLY A 537 2.39 34.78 -25.28
N ALA A 538 3.55 35.41 -25.45
CA ALA A 538 4.30 35.36 -26.69
C ALA A 538 4.87 33.94 -26.96
N PRO A 539 4.95 33.50 -28.23
CA PRO A 539 5.52 32.21 -28.58
C PRO A 539 6.98 32.04 -28.17
N ARG A 540 7.32 30.81 -27.79
CA ARG A 540 8.65 30.36 -27.39
C ARG A 540 9.08 29.19 -28.27
N THR A 541 10.39 28.98 -28.43
CA THR A 541 10.94 27.85 -29.19
C THR A 541 11.89 26.99 -28.36
N ALA A 542 12.51 27.55 -27.33
CA ALA A 542 13.35 26.81 -26.39
C ALA A 542 12.51 26.37 -25.18
N PRO A 543 12.74 25.16 -24.63
CA PRO A 543 12.13 24.72 -23.38
C PRO A 543 12.32 25.75 -22.26
N LEU A 544 11.33 25.88 -21.38
CA LEU A 544 11.45 26.59 -20.10
C LEU A 544 11.45 25.55 -18.99
N ASP A 545 12.43 25.63 -18.11
CA ASP A 545 12.66 24.71 -17.00
C ASP A 545 13.04 25.51 -15.76
N GLY A 546 12.22 25.46 -14.71
CA GLY A 546 12.34 26.32 -13.52
C GLY A 546 10.99 26.91 -13.08
N VAL A 547 11.00 28.13 -12.56
CA VAL A 547 9.78 28.82 -12.10
C VAL A 547 8.90 29.19 -13.30
N LEU A 548 7.73 28.55 -13.41
CA LEU A 548 6.73 28.79 -14.45
C LEU A 548 5.78 29.95 -14.07
N ALA A 549 5.47 30.07 -12.78
CA ALA A 549 4.66 31.14 -12.20
C ALA A 549 5.00 31.40 -10.72
N THR A 550 4.67 32.60 -10.23
CA THR A 550 4.68 32.95 -8.81
C THR A 550 3.29 33.48 -8.47
N ILE A 551 2.60 32.82 -7.54
CA ILE A 551 1.25 33.13 -7.10
C ILE A 551 1.34 33.88 -5.77
N THR A 552 0.85 35.11 -5.74
CA THR A 552 0.74 35.91 -4.51
C THR A 552 -0.50 35.52 -3.72
N PRO A 553 -0.55 35.76 -2.39
CA PRO A 553 -1.75 35.48 -1.59
C PRO A 553 -3.02 36.16 -2.12
N ALA A 554 -2.89 37.31 -2.78
CA ALA A 554 -4.01 38.05 -3.36
C ALA A 554 -4.55 37.44 -4.67
N GLU A 555 -3.79 36.56 -5.32
CA GLU A 555 -4.19 35.86 -6.56
C GLU A 555 -4.90 34.53 -6.28
N ILE A 556 -4.89 34.05 -5.03
CA ILE A 556 -5.60 32.84 -4.62
C ILE A 556 -7.10 33.17 -4.51
N PRO A 557 -7.97 32.55 -5.32
CA PRO A 557 -9.39 32.85 -5.31
C PRO A 557 -10.03 32.34 -4.02
N GLN A 558 -10.87 33.16 -3.38
CA GLN A 558 -11.70 32.71 -2.27
C GLN A 558 -12.90 31.90 -2.81
N PRO A 559 -13.22 30.74 -2.22
CA PRO A 559 -14.33 29.92 -2.70
C PRO A 559 -15.67 30.61 -2.47
N THR A 560 -16.55 30.51 -3.46
CA THR A 560 -17.94 30.98 -3.35
C THR A 560 -18.81 29.93 -2.65
N PRO A 561 -19.93 30.31 -2.01
CA PRO A 561 -20.86 29.34 -1.42
C PRO A 561 -21.38 28.28 -2.40
N GLY A 562 -21.50 28.63 -3.69
CA GLY A 562 -21.91 27.68 -4.73
C GLY A 562 -20.83 26.63 -5.04
N GLN A 563 -19.56 27.05 -5.07
CA GLN A 563 -18.43 26.13 -5.25
C GLN A 563 -18.30 25.16 -4.07
N ILE A 564 -18.42 25.67 -2.84
CA ILE A 564 -18.41 24.84 -1.63
C ILE A 564 -19.55 23.82 -1.66
N ALA A 565 -20.78 24.27 -1.95
CA ALA A 565 -21.94 23.39 -2.00
C ALA A 565 -21.86 22.33 -3.12
N ARG A 566 -21.27 22.67 -4.28
CA ARG A 566 -21.04 21.70 -5.36
C ARG A 566 -20.06 20.63 -4.90
N ARG A 567 -18.89 21.04 -4.37
CA ARG A 567 -17.88 20.11 -3.84
C ARG A 567 -18.43 19.18 -2.77
N GLN A 568 -19.21 19.69 -1.83
CA GLN A 568 -19.85 18.88 -0.79
C GLN A 568 -20.83 17.82 -1.34
N ALA A 569 -21.36 17.99 -2.56
CA ALA A 569 -22.23 17.01 -3.22
C ALA A 569 -21.45 15.96 -4.05
N GLU A 570 -20.17 16.19 -4.30
CA GLU A 570 -19.25 15.31 -5.04
C GLU A 570 -18.55 14.29 -4.12
N VAL A 571 -18.58 14.48 -2.80
CA VAL A 571 -17.92 13.62 -1.80
C VAL A 571 -18.60 12.24 -1.74
N ALA A 572 -17.78 11.20 -1.59
CA ALA A 572 -18.23 9.81 -1.44
C ALA A 572 -19.04 9.62 -0.14
N ASP A 573 -18.55 10.15 0.98
CA ASP A 573 -19.25 10.24 2.26
C ASP A 573 -19.95 11.62 2.42
N PRO A 574 -21.30 11.70 2.35
CA PRO A 574 -22.05 12.95 2.52
C PRO A 574 -22.03 13.50 3.96
N SER A 575 -21.58 12.70 4.93
CA SER A 575 -21.47 13.09 6.34
C SER A 575 -20.17 13.86 6.62
N SER A 576 -19.10 13.62 5.84
CA SER A 576 -17.83 14.35 5.85
C SER A 576 -17.90 15.68 5.09
N LYS A 577 -18.71 16.63 5.58
CA LYS A 577 -18.98 17.93 4.92
C LYS A 577 -17.79 18.88 4.80
N ASP A 578 -16.69 18.59 5.50
CA ASP A 578 -15.49 19.42 5.54
C ASP A 578 -14.33 18.81 4.74
N TYR A 579 -14.54 17.63 4.11
CA TYR A 579 -13.62 17.02 3.17
C TYR A 579 -13.25 18.01 2.05
N ASP A 580 -11.94 18.20 1.81
CA ASP A 580 -11.38 19.08 0.78
C ASP A 580 -11.67 20.60 0.88
N GLN A 581 -12.14 21.12 2.02
CA GLN A 581 -12.44 22.56 2.14
C GLN A 581 -11.24 23.49 1.89
N PHE A 582 -10.01 22.97 2.02
CA PHE A 582 -8.77 23.70 1.80
C PHE A 582 -8.10 23.35 0.46
N THR A 583 -8.79 22.60 -0.40
CA THR A 583 -8.20 22.03 -1.62
C THR A 583 -8.20 23.01 -2.78
N TYR A 584 -7.06 23.10 -3.46
CA TYR A 584 -6.89 23.86 -4.70
C TYR A 584 -6.13 23.02 -5.72
N THR A 585 -6.37 23.28 -7.00
CA THR A 585 -5.64 22.65 -8.08
C THR A 585 -4.89 23.70 -8.87
N LEU A 586 -3.61 23.44 -9.17
CA LEU A 586 -2.80 24.16 -10.13
C LEU A 586 -2.90 23.47 -11.50
N ARG A 587 -2.91 24.25 -12.58
CA ARG A 587 -2.92 23.73 -13.95
C ARG A 587 -1.91 24.45 -14.82
N VAL A 588 -1.06 23.69 -15.50
CA VAL A 588 -0.12 24.20 -16.51
C VAL A 588 -0.54 23.65 -17.87
N GLN A 589 -0.79 24.54 -18.82
CA GLN A 589 -1.17 24.20 -20.19
C GLN A 589 -0.13 24.70 -21.17
N VAL A 590 0.18 23.88 -22.18
CA VAL A 590 1.14 24.19 -23.24
C VAL A 590 0.48 23.98 -24.59
N LEU A 591 0.42 25.01 -25.42
CA LEU A 591 -0.17 24.95 -26.75
C LEU A 591 0.94 25.03 -27.79
N ASP A 592 1.03 24.04 -28.69
CA ASP A 592 2.01 24.03 -29.76
C ASP A 592 1.79 25.18 -30.77
N GLN A 593 2.76 25.40 -31.66
CA GLN A 593 2.56 26.24 -32.84
C GLN A 593 2.50 25.37 -34.09
N PRO A 594 1.37 25.37 -34.82
CA PRO A 594 0.39 26.48 -34.95
C PRO A 594 -0.88 26.41 -34.07
N GLY A 595 -0.92 25.66 -32.97
CA GLY A 595 -2.06 25.64 -32.03
C GLY A 595 -3.02 24.48 -32.26
N ARG A 596 -2.46 23.32 -32.64
CA ARG A 596 -3.19 22.08 -32.93
C ARG A 596 -3.20 21.11 -31.76
N GLN A 597 -2.20 21.20 -30.88
CA GLN A 597 -1.95 20.23 -29.82
C GLN A 597 -1.77 20.97 -28.50
N LEU A 598 -2.50 20.53 -27.47
CA LEU A 598 -2.41 21.07 -26.11
C LEU A 598 -1.81 19.98 -25.21
N GLY A 599 -0.82 20.31 -24.41
CA GLY A 599 -0.32 19.48 -23.30
C GLY A 599 -0.77 20.09 -21.98
N GLU A 600 -1.03 19.25 -20.97
CA GLU A 600 -1.52 19.69 -19.67
C GLU A 600 -0.87 18.93 -18.52
N ASP A 601 -0.63 19.61 -17.41
CA ASP A 601 -0.35 18.99 -16.13
C ASP A 601 -1.13 19.68 -15.02
N ARG A 602 -1.54 18.90 -14.02
CA ARG A 602 -2.34 19.35 -12.88
C ARG A 602 -1.64 18.99 -11.57
N ARG A 603 -1.94 19.75 -10.52
CA ARG A 603 -1.39 19.50 -9.18
C ARG A 603 -2.36 19.94 -8.10
N THR A 604 -2.90 18.98 -7.36
CA THR A 604 -3.72 19.26 -6.17
C THR A 604 -2.82 19.62 -5.00
N ILE A 605 -3.19 20.66 -4.25
CA ILE A 605 -2.50 21.21 -3.08
C ILE A 605 -3.54 21.64 -2.03
N PHE A 606 -3.09 21.90 -0.80
CA PHE A 606 -3.95 22.50 0.22
C PHE A 606 -3.46 23.88 0.64
N ILE A 607 -4.41 24.81 0.82
CA ILE A 607 -4.15 26.18 1.27
C ILE A 607 -4.94 26.40 2.56
N HIS A 608 -4.23 26.43 3.69
CA HIS A 608 -4.83 26.52 5.02
C HIS A 608 -4.00 27.42 5.94
N ASP A 609 -4.68 28.26 6.72
CA ASP A 609 -4.10 29.14 7.75
C ASP A 609 -4.69 28.68 9.10
N ASP A 610 -3.83 28.14 9.97
CA ASP A 610 -4.18 27.72 11.33
C ASP A 610 -3.43 28.62 12.33
N PRO A 611 -4.14 29.48 13.09
CA PRO A 611 -3.50 30.40 14.03
C PRO A 611 -2.84 29.71 15.23
N ASP A 612 -3.17 28.44 15.52
CA ASP A 612 -2.56 27.67 16.60
C ASP A 612 -1.29 26.93 16.14
N LEU A 613 -1.01 26.88 14.82
CA LEU A 613 0.16 26.21 14.27
C LEU A 613 1.42 27.06 14.50
N LYS A 614 2.48 26.46 15.06
CA LYS A 614 3.70 27.22 15.40
C LYS A 614 4.37 27.84 14.16
N PRO A 615 5.00 29.04 14.27
CA PRO A 615 5.57 29.79 13.14
C PRO A 615 6.82 29.12 12.50
N ARG A 616 6.61 28.04 11.72
CA ARG A 616 7.58 27.30 10.88
C ARG A 616 7.01 25.97 10.38
N TYR A 617 5.87 25.53 10.93
CA TYR A 617 5.26 24.25 10.61
C TYR A 617 4.18 24.38 9.54
N PRO A 618 3.89 23.37 8.71
CA PRO A 618 4.55 22.07 8.71
C PRO A 618 6.01 22.16 8.26
N LEU A 619 6.85 21.36 8.89
CA LEU A 619 8.23 21.15 8.46
C LEU A 619 8.27 19.93 7.55
N GLN A 620 8.69 20.11 6.30
CA GLN A 620 8.86 19.01 5.35
C GLN A 620 10.19 18.27 5.61
N LEU A 621 10.09 16.96 5.86
CA LEU A 621 11.21 16.09 6.23
C LEU A 621 11.87 15.39 5.04
N GLY A 622 11.16 15.31 3.90
CA GLY A 622 11.63 14.66 2.67
C GLY A 622 11.51 13.13 2.66
N ALA A 623 10.87 12.54 3.65
CA ALA A 623 10.41 11.15 3.73
C ALA A 623 9.28 11.10 4.76
N ASP A 624 8.56 9.99 4.84
CA ASP A 624 7.48 9.84 5.82
C ASP A 624 7.95 10.02 7.28
N GLY A 625 6.98 10.30 8.13
CA GLY A 625 7.13 10.28 9.58
C GLY A 625 6.34 9.14 10.23
N GLY A 626 6.51 7.90 9.75
CA GLY A 626 5.84 6.72 10.34
C GLY A 626 6.16 6.51 11.83
N SER A 627 7.36 6.91 12.27
CA SER A 627 7.76 6.84 13.67
C SER A 627 6.99 7.85 14.51
N SER A 628 6.04 7.38 15.31
CA SER A 628 5.31 8.25 16.24
C SER A 628 6.27 9.00 17.17
N PRO A 629 6.10 10.32 17.34
CA PRO A 629 7.02 11.15 18.11
C PRO A 629 7.02 10.77 19.59
N ALA A 630 8.17 11.01 20.23
CA ALA A 630 8.32 10.99 21.68
C ALA A 630 8.79 12.38 22.15
N ILE A 631 8.34 12.80 23.34
CA ILE A 631 8.71 14.09 23.93
C ILE A 631 9.52 13.83 25.21
N ALA A 632 10.81 14.18 25.19
CA ALA A 632 11.70 13.99 26.34
C ALA A 632 12.74 15.12 26.39
N ASP A 633 13.09 15.58 27.58
CA ASP A 633 14.15 16.59 27.78
C ASP A 633 15.54 15.89 27.76
N LEU A 634 16.09 15.77 26.55
CA LEU A 634 17.36 15.07 26.30
C LEU A 634 18.57 15.93 26.65
N ASP A 635 18.49 17.25 26.51
CA ASP A 635 19.64 18.14 26.78
C ASP A 635 19.67 18.72 28.20
N GLY A 636 18.59 18.55 28.96
CA GLY A 636 18.46 18.86 30.37
C GLY A 636 18.16 20.33 30.67
N ASP A 637 17.54 21.05 29.74
CA ASP A 637 17.16 22.46 29.89
C ASP A 637 15.78 22.66 30.55
N GLY A 638 15.02 21.58 30.71
CA GLY A 638 13.69 21.57 31.30
C GLY A 638 12.55 21.75 30.31
N ILE A 639 12.83 21.72 29.00
CA ILE A 639 11.87 21.81 27.89
C ILE A 639 11.85 20.45 27.16
N GLY A 640 10.69 20.00 26.69
CA GLY A 640 10.58 18.74 25.97
C GLY A 640 11.17 18.80 24.55
N ASP A 641 12.05 17.86 24.20
CA ASP A 641 12.55 17.67 22.85
C ASP A 641 11.72 16.64 22.07
N ILE A 642 11.48 16.92 20.79
CA ILE A 642 10.71 16.08 19.88
C ILE A 642 11.65 15.07 19.20
N VAL A 643 11.45 13.77 19.44
CA VAL A 643 12.31 12.68 18.95
C VAL A 643 11.52 11.70 18.08
N PHE A 644 12.02 11.41 16.87
CA PHE A 644 11.35 10.51 15.92
C PHE A 644 12.29 10.00 14.83
N GLY A 645 11.99 8.84 14.25
CA GLY A 645 12.62 8.27 13.05
C GLY A 645 11.94 8.68 11.74
N THR A 646 12.57 8.36 10.61
CA THR A 646 12.03 8.58 9.26
C THR A 646 12.45 7.44 8.33
N SER A 647 11.76 7.27 7.21
CA SER A 647 12.11 6.27 6.20
C SER A 647 13.40 6.53 5.41
N ASN A 648 14.03 7.69 5.59
CA ASN A 648 15.41 7.93 5.14
C ASN A 648 16.46 7.30 6.06
N GLY A 649 16.04 6.54 7.09
CA GLY A 649 16.93 5.95 8.09
C GLY A 649 17.59 6.98 8.99
N VAL A 650 16.92 8.12 9.20
CA VAL A 650 17.38 9.24 10.02
C VAL A 650 16.51 9.35 11.27
N VAL A 651 17.14 9.47 12.43
CA VAL A 651 16.46 9.74 13.71
C VAL A 651 16.79 11.16 14.15
N TYR A 652 15.75 11.97 14.33
CA TYR A 652 15.82 13.36 14.73
C TYR A 652 15.59 13.52 16.23
N ALA A 653 16.26 14.52 16.82
CA ALA A 653 15.85 15.16 18.06
C ALA A 653 15.82 16.67 17.79
N LYS A 654 14.67 17.30 18.00
CA LYS A 654 14.39 18.69 17.62
C LYS A 654 13.76 19.48 18.77
N HIS A 655 14.11 20.76 18.85
CA HIS A 655 13.34 21.72 19.62
C HIS A 655 12.05 22.10 18.87
N ALA A 656 11.08 22.70 19.57
CA ALA A 656 9.82 23.15 19.00
C ALA A 656 9.94 24.28 17.96
N ASP A 657 11.12 24.88 17.77
CA ASP A 657 11.36 25.85 16.68
C ASP A 657 11.84 25.17 15.38
N GLY A 658 11.92 23.83 15.37
CA GLY A 658 12.37 22.98 14.27
C GLY A 658 13.89 22.76 14.19
N SER A 659 14.68 23.44 15.03
CA SER A 659 16.14 23.25 15.07
C SER A 659 16.53 21.93 15.72
N ASN A 660 17.63 21.34 15.26
CA ASN A 660 18.10 20.06 15.80
C ASN A 660 18.92 20.26 17.08
N LEU A 661 18.80 19.32 18.01
CA LEU A 661 19.69 19.22 19.16
C LEU A 661 21.13 18.99 18.74
N ARG A 662 22.07 19.35 19.62
CA ARG A 662 23.49 19.13 19.36
C ARG A 662 23.82 17.65 19.22
N GLY A 663 24.37 17.28 18.07
CA GLY A 663 24.75 15.89 17.75
C GLY A 663 23.68 15.12 16.99
N TRP A 664 22.52 15.76 16.76
CA TRP A 664 21.40 15.23 16.02
C TRP A 664 21.24 15.97 14.66
N PRO A 665 20.64 15.33 13.64
CA PRO A 665 20.12 13.95 13.65
C PRO A 665 21.22 12.89 13.58
N VAL A 666 20.86 11.66 13.91
CA VAL A 666 21.68 10.44 13.73
C VAL A 666 21.07 9.56 12.65
N ALA A 667 21.79 8.52 12.22
CA ALA A 667 21.32 7.66 11.15
C ALA A 667 21.64 6.17 11.37
N THR A 668 20.80 5.32 10.78
CA THR A 668 21.00 3.87 10.64
C THR A 668 22.19 3.59 9.73
N ASP A 669 22.56 2.31 9.57
CA ASP A 669 23.65 1.94 8.66
C ASP A 669 23.21 2.07 7.19
N PRO A 670 24.14 2.31 6.24
CA PRO A 670 23.80 2.27 4.82
C PRO A 670 23.27 0.90 4.39
N LEU A 671 22.31 0.89 3.47
CA LEU A 671 21.88 -0.31 2.76
C LEU A 671 23.01 -0.82 1.85
N ALA A 672 23.01 -2.13 1.63
CA ALA A 672 23.95 -2.79 0.73
C ALA A 672 23.43 -2.70 -0.72
N ILE A 673 23.56 -1.53 -1.33
CA ILE A 673 23.15 -1.30 -2.72
C ILE A 673 24.14 -1.91 -3.73
N VAL A 674 23.64 -2.22 -4.93
CA VAL A 674 24.45 -2.70 -6.06
C VAL A 674 25.21 -1.54 -6.71
N SER A 675 26.27 -1.08 -6.04
CA SER A 675 27.02 0.13 -6.44
C SER A 675 27.67 0.10 -7.84
N GLY A 676 27.69 -1.07 -8.49
CA GLY A 676 28.17 -1.25 -9.87
C GLY A 676 27.20 -0.76 -10.94
N SER A 677 25.89 -0.67 -10.63
CA SER A 677 24.90 -0.22 -11.63
C SER A 677 25.11 1.23 -12.04
N ALA A 678 24.72 1.54 -13.28
CA ALA A 678 25.03 2.80 -13.94
C ALA A 678 24.53 4.02 -13.15
N ALA A 679 23.34 3.94 -12.57
CA ALA A 679 22.75 5.00 -11.75
C ALA A 679 23.63 5.35 -10.54
N TYR A 680 24.12 4.35 -9.81
CA TYR A 680 24.93 4.53 -8.61
C TYR A 680 26.38 4.90 -8.95
N ALA A 681 26.97 4.25 -9.95
CA ALA A 681 28.35 4.51 -10.40
C ALA A 681 28.51 5.94 -10.95
N SER A 682 27.49 6.44 -11.65
CA SER A 682 27.46 7.82 -12.15
C SER A 682 27.06 8.87 -11.11
N LYS A 683 26.54 8.42 -9.95
CA LYS A 683 25.92 9.25 -8.90
C LYS A 683 24.68 10.00 -9.36
N ALA A 684 23.97 9.45 -10.35
CA ALA A 684 22.64 9.94 -10.72
C ALA A 684 21.65 9.74 -9.56
N ILE A 685 21.81 8.66 -8.79
CA ILE A 685 21.14 8.45 -7.51
C ILE A 685 22.10 8.78 -6.35
N PRO A 686 21.72 9.67 -5.43
CA PRO A 686 22.55 10.01 -4.27
C PRO A 686 22.69 8.85 -3.26
N THR A 687 23.88 8.70 -2.68
CA THR A 687 24.20 7.68 -1.66
C THR A 687 24.92 8.33 -0.46
N PRO A 688 24.87 7.76 0.77
CA PRO A 688 24.29 6.47 1.13
C PRO A 688 22.76 6.49 1.29
N ILE A 689 22.11 5.43 0.82
CA ILE A 689 20.71 5.08 1.13
C ILE A 689 20.73 4.25 2.43
N ARG A 690 19.68 4.35 3.26
CA ARG A 690 19.66 3.77 4.60
C ARG A 690 18.32 3.11 4.91
N ALA A 691 18.34 2.12 5.79
CA ALA A 691 17.14 1.39 6.22
C ALA A 691 16.18 2.29 6.98
N ALA A 692 14.90 2.24 6.62
CA ALA A 692 13.83 3.01 7.23
C ALA A 692 13.62 2.71 8.72
N VAL A 693 13.22 3.73 9.48
CA VAL A 693 12.80 3.62 10.89
C VAL A 693 11.32 4.02 10.95
N LEU A 694 10.44 3.02 11.10
CA LEU A 694 8.99 3.21 11.09
C LEU A 694 8.37 3.23 12.49
N ALA A 695 8.97 2.52 13.44
CA ALA A 695 8.41 2.39 14.77
C ALA A 695 8.69 3.62 15.65
N SER A 696 7.87 3.83 16.69
CA SER A 696 8.15 4.87 17.69
C SER A 696 9.46 4.56 18.40
N VAL A 697 10.29 5.57 18.63
CA VAL A 697 11.53 5.43 19.39
C VAL A 697 11.24 5.12 20.85
N ALA A 698 12.13 4.39 21.52
CA ALA A 698 12.10 4.19 22.96
C ALA A 698 13.21 5.01 23.62
N ILE A 699 12.93 5.64 24.75
CA ILE A 699 13.83 6.53 25.46
C ILE A 699 13.95 6.09 26.92
N GLY A 700 15.17 5.86 27.37
CA GLY A 700 15.44 5.40 28.72
C GLY A 700 16.94 5.22 29.00
N ASP A 701 17.30 5.15 30.27
CA ASP A 701 18.67 4.85 30.71
C ASP A 701 18.95 3.35 30.58
N ILE A 702 19.42 2.91 29.41
CA ILE A 702 19.56 1.48 29.11
C ILE A 702 20.79 0.86 29.79
N ASP A 703 21.83 1.64 30.11
CA ASP A 703 23.04 1.14 30.77
C ASP A 703 23.20 1.53 32.25
N GLY A 704 22.21 2.24 32.81
CA GLY A 704 22.14 2.57 34.24
C GLY A 704 23.10 3.69 34.66
N ASP A 705 23.49 4.58 33.73
CA ASP A 705 24.43 5.68 33.97
C ASP A 705 23.75 6.98 34.45
N GLY A 706 22.42 6.99 34.48
CA GLY A 706 21.55 8.09 34.89
C GLY A 706 21.23 9.09 33.78
N LEU A 707 21.59 8.80 32.53
CA LEU A 707 21.30 9.63 31.36
C LEU A 707 20.40 8.88 30.37
N LEU A 708 19.55 9.63 29.69
CA LEU A 708 18.66 9.07 28.67
C LEU A 708 19.43 8.67 27.41
N ASP A 709 19.09 7.49 26.90
CA ASP A 709 19.47 6.99 25.58
C ASP A 709 18.22 6.84 24.70
N VAL A 710 18.42 6.90 23.38
CA VAL A 710 17.36 6.74 22.37
C VAL A 710 17.60 5.44 21.62
N VAL A 711 16.58 4.58 21.55
CA VAL A 711 16.58 3.29 20.90
C VAL A 711 15.59 3.29 19.73
N ALA A 712 16.02 2.79 18.57
CA ALA A 712 15.19 2.68 17.38
C ALA A 712 15.49 1.37 16.64
N ALA A 713 14.48 0.80 15.96
CA ALA A 713 14.63 -0.36 15.09
C ALA A 713 14.44 0.01 13.63
N ASP A 714 15.11 -0.70 12.73
CA ASP A 714 14.97 -0.53 11.28
C ASP A 714 14.30 -1.73 10.60
N VAL A 715 13.80 -1.48 9.39
CA VAL A 715 13.15 -2.50 8.53
C VAL A 715 14.12 -3.55 7.98
N GLU A 716 15.41 -3.48 8.33
CA GLU A 716 16.42 -4.49 7.98
C GLU A 716 16.76 -5.39 9.18
N GLY A 717 15.94 -5.32 10.24
CA GLY A 717 16.02 -6.20 11.40
C GLY A 717 17.12 -5.80 12.39
N LYS A 718 17.56 -4.54 12.36
CA LYS A 718 18.58 -4.01 13.29
C LYS A 718 17.95 -3.11 14.34
N VAL A 719 18.52 -3.13 15.53
CA VAL A 719 18.16 -2.23 16.63
C VAL A 719 19.39 -1.41 17.03
N TYR A 720 19.20 -0.10 17.14
CA TYR A 720 20.26 0.88 17.42
C TYR A 720 19.99 1.56 18.77
N ALA A 721 21.06 2.02 19.41
CA ALA A 721 20.97 2.89 20.56
C ALA A 721 21.99 4.03 20.46
N TRP A 722 21.59 5.25 20.80
CA TRP A 722 22.44 6.44 20.88
C TRP A 722 22.27 7.12 22.24
N ASP A 723 23.36 7.70 22.75
CA ASP A 723 23.27 8.57 23.93
C ASP A 723 22.57 9.90 23.58
N TYR A 724 22.17 10.66 24.60
CA TYR A 724 21.55 11.99 24.45
C TYR A 724 22.32 12.98 23.53
N ARG A 725 23.61 12.75 23.25
CA ARG A 725 24.45 13.57 22.36
C ARG A 725 24.52 13.05 20.93
N GLY A 726 23.69 12.06 20.58
CA GLY A 726 23.68 11.41 19.27
C GLY A 726 24.86 10.47 19.04
N LYS A 727 25.59 10.05 20.08
CA LYS A 727 26.69 9.08 19.92
C LYS A 727 26.17 7.66 20.05
N ARG A 728 26.40 6.83 19.02
CA ARG A 728 26.02 5.41 19.05
C ARG A 728 26.66 4.67 20.24
N LYS A 729 25.85 3.93 20.99
CA LYS A 729 26.27 3.16 22.16
C LYS A 729 27.13 1.96 21.72
N PRO A 730 28.16 1.57 22.50
CA PRO A 730 28.92 0.35 22.23
C PRO A 730 28.01 -0.88 22.21
N GLY A 731 28.27 -1.82 21.28
CA GLY A 731 27.45 -3.02 21.12
C GLY A 731 26.30 -2.89 20.13
N PHE A 732 26.00 -1.67 19.65
CA PHE A 732 24.92 -1.41 18.69
C PHE A 732 25.44 -1.05 17.28
N PRO A 733 24.70 -1.43 16.21
CA PRO A 733 23.41 -2.13 16.26
C PRO A 733 23.51 -3.62 16.62
N VAL A 734 22.48 -4.12 17.31
CA VAL A 734 22.16 -5.55 17.39
C VAL A 734 21.20 -5.91 16.25
N ARG A 735 20.98 -7.21 16.00
CA ARG A 735 20.12 -7.65 14.89
C ARG A 735 19.41 -8.96 15.18
N VAL A 736 18.27 -9.15 14.50
CA VAL A 736 17.55 -10.43 14.43
C VAL A 736 18.41 -11.52 13.77
N ASN A 737 17.98 -12.77 13.93
CA ASN A 737 18.61 -13.92 13.32
C ASN A 737 18.07 -14.19 11.91
N LEU A 738 18.82 -13.76 10.90
CA LEU A 738 18.46 -13.92 9.48
C LEU A 738 18.24 -15.38 9.04
N LEU A 739 18.65 -16.38 9.82
CA LEU A 739 18.33 -17.78 9.51
C LEU A 739 16.81 -18.03 9.52
N TYR A 740 16.07 -17.33 10.37
CA TYR A 740 14.62 -17.51 10.58
C TYR A 740 13.77 -16.91 9.48
N SER A 741 14.35 -16.09 8.61
CA SER A 741 13.74 -15.53 7.41
C SER A 741 14.62 -15.76 6.18
N SER A 742 15.30 -16.90 6.12
CA SER A 742 16.07 -17.30 4.93
C SER A 742 15.17 -17.92 3.86
N HIS A 743 15.63 -17.91 2.60
CA HIS A 743 14.97 -18.60 1.48
C HIS A 743 14.49 -20.03 1.83
N ALA A 744 15.31 -20.83 2.54
CA ALA A 744 14.95 -22.20 2.93
C ALA A 744 13.78 -22.30 3.93
N VAL A 745 13.48 -21.20 4.65
CA VAL A 745 12.34 -21.14 5.58
C VAL A 745 11.06 -20.84 4.83
N ARG A 746 11.09 -19.91 3.87
CA ARG A 746 9.88 -19.40 3.22
C ARG A 746 9.18 -20.46 2.38
N ASP A 747 7.86 -20.42 2.48
CA ASP A 747 6.90 -21.21 1.71
C ASP A 747 5.49 -20.63 1.99
N PRO A 748 4.40 -21.15 1.40
CA PRO A 748 3.05 -20.64 1.65
C PRO A 748 2.58 -20.68 3.12
N ALA A 749 3.29 -21.39 4.00
CA ALA A 749 2.99 -21.44 5.44
C ALA A 749 3.96 -20.58 6.29
N ASN A 750 5.00 -20.03 5.69
CA ASN A 750 6.09 -19.31 6.32
C ASN A 750 6.39 -18.02 5.53
N THR A 751 5.43 -17.10 5.47
CA THR A 751 5.57 -15.75 4.86
C THR A 751 6.35 -14.79 5.76
N VAL A 752 7.59 -15.14 6.14
CA VAL A 752 8.40 -14.40 7.14
C VAL A 752 9.38 -13.40 6.51
N ASP A 753 9.72 -12.32 7.23
CA ASP A 753 10.71 -11.31 6.83
C ASP A 753 11.65 -10.98 8.03
N ARG A 754 12.83 -10.44 7.77
CA ARG A 754 13.78 -9.92 8.78
C ARG A 754 13.36 -8.60 9.43
N LEU A 755 12.41 -7.86 8.84
CA LEU A 755 12.04 -6.51 9.27
C LEU A 755 11.48 -6.42 10.70
N ILE A 756 11.64 -5.24 11.32
CA ILE A 756 11.00 -4.84 12.59
C ILE A 756 10.12 -3.61 12.33
N ILE A 757 8.82 -3.73 12.55
CA ILE A 757 7.82 -2.63 12.45
C ILE A 757 7.36 -2.16 13.82
N GLY A 758 7.25 -3.09 14.78
CA GLY A 758 6.85 -2.80 16.15
C GLY A 758 7.86 -1.92 16.89
N SER A 759 7.37 -1.10 17.82
CA SER A 759 8.19 -0.21 18.63
C SER A 759 9.06 -1.00 19.60
N PRO A 760 10.37 -0.70 19.72
CA PRO A 760 11.19 -1.26 20.79
C PRO A 760 10.62 -0.90 22.15
N VAL A 761 10.67 -1.84 23.08
CA VAL A 761 10.20 -1.68 24.46
C VAL A 761 11.39 -1.73 25.41
N LEU A 762 11.41 -0.85 26.41
CA LEU A 762 12.45 -0.82 27.45
C LEU A 762 11.89 -1.28 28.80
N ALA A 763 12.37 -2.42 29.31
CA ALA A 763 11.92 -2.98 30.59
C ALA A 763 13.05 -3.72 31.31
N ALA A 764 12.96 -3.92 32.62
CA ALA A 764 14.01 -4.59 33.39
C ALA A 764 13.68 -6.08 33.62
N LEU A 765 13.97 -6.96 32.65
CA LEU A 765 13.66 -8.40 32.73
C LEU A 765 14.65 -9.18 33.64
N GLY A 766 15.84 -8.62 33.90
CA GLY A 766 16.94 -9.34 34.58
C GLY A 766 17.29 -8.88 35.99
N GLY A 767 16.58 -7.89 36.54
CA GLY A 767 16.87 -7.29 37.85
C GLY A 767 18.22 -6.56 37.96
N ASP A 768 18.94 -6.37 36.86
CA ASP A 768 20.12 -5.50 36.78
C ASP A 768 19.73 -4.02 36.70
N ARG A 769 20.72 -3.12 36.81
CA ARG A 769 20.47 -1.67 36.93
C ARG A 769 20.07 -1.00 35.61
N GLY A 770 20.25 -1.65 34.47
CA GLY A 770 19.91 -1.14 33.14
C GLY A 770 18.61 -1.72 32.62
N LEU A 771 18.10 -1.13 31.54
CA LEU A 771 16.91 -1.62 30.84
C LEU A 771 17.28 -2.58 29.71
N ASP A 772 16.42 -3.57 29.50
CA ASP A 772 16.41 -4.46 28.35
C ASP A 772 15.63 -3.86 27.21
N ILE A 773 16.01 -4.24 26.00
CA ILE A 773 15.39 -3.86 24.74
C ILE A 773 14.68 -5.09 24.20
N ILE A 774 13.37 -5.00 24.07
CA ILE A 774 12.48 -6.07 23.62
C ILE A 774 11.84 -5.64 22.30
N VAL A 775 11.83 -6.53 21.30
CA VAL A 775 11.18 -6.28 20.00
C VAL A 775 10.47 -7.54 19.51
N GLY A 776 9.30 -7.36 18.89
CA GLY A 776 8.71 -8.35 17.99
C GLY A 776 9.26 -8.17 16.57
N ALA A 777 9.47 -9.25 15.83
CA ALA A 777 9.99 -9.22 14.46
C ALA A 777 9.15 -10.06 13.49
N ALA A 778 9.17 -9.68 12.21
CA ALA A 778 8.44 -10.36 11.13
C ALA A 778 8.90 -11.81 10.87
N ASP A 779 9.91 -12.29 11.59
CA ASP A 779 10.41 -13.67 11.56
C ASP A 779 9.72 -14.60 12.58
N ARG A 780 8.64 -14.14 13.25
CA ARG A 780 7.88 -14.82 14.32
C ARG A 780 8.53 -14.85 15.68
N HIS A 781 9.51 -14.00 15.95
CA HIS A 781 10.21 -14.02 17.22
C HIS A 781 10.08 -12.74 18.02
N VAL A 782 10.02 -12.93 19.34
CA VAL A 782 10.31 -11.87 20.30
C VAL A 782 11.77 -11.98 20.71
N TYR A 783 12.53 -10.90 20.52
CA TYR A 783 13.93 -10.79 20.88
C TYR A 783 14.12 -9.95 22.15
N GLY A 784 15.22 -10.19 22.87
CA GLY A 784 15.62 -9.42 24.05
C GLY A 784 17.13 -9.22 24.10
N TRP A 785 17.59 -7.98 24.30
CA TRP A 785 18.99 -7.63 24.56
C TRP A 785 19.11 -6.68 25.74
N ASN A 786 20.22 -6.71 26.47
CA ASN A 786 20.49 -5.69 27.48
C ASN A 786 21.01 -4.38 26.86
N GLY A 787 21.13 -3.32 27.67
CA GLY A 787 21.64 -2.01 27.23
C GLY A 787 23.10 -1.97 26.76
N GLN A 788 23.82 -3.10 26.77
CA GLN A 788 25.15 -3.23 26.15
C GLN A 788 25.12 -4.06 24.84
N GLY A 789 23.93 -4.41 24.35
CA GLY A 789 23.73 -5.18 23.12
C GLY A 789 23.96 -6.68 23.27
N VAL A 790 23.95 -7.21 24.51
CA VAL A 790 24.10 -8.65 24.76
C VAL A 790 22.73 -9.31 24.80
N ALA A 791 22.54 -10.37 24.00
CA ALA A 791 21.28 -11.12 23.96
C ALA A 791 20.94 -11.71 25.33
N ARG A 792 19.67 -11.62 25.73
CA ARG A 792 19.18 -12.17 27.00
C ARG A 792 19.03 -13.69 26.92
N PRO A 793 19.52 -14.45 27.92
CA PRO A 793 19.30 -15.89 27.97
C PRO A 793 17.80 -16.23 27.90
N GLY A 794 17.43 -17.19 27.07
CA GLY A 794 16.03 -17.59 26.86
C GLY A 794 15.37 -16.92 25.65
N PHE A 795 15.98 -15.87 25.09
CA PHE A 795 15.54 -15.19 23.87
C PHE A 795 16.47 -15.51 22.68
N PRO A 796 15.97 -15.47 21.43
CA PRO A 796 14.60 -15.16 21.03
C PRO A 796 13.58 -16.28 21.33
N VAL A 797 12.32 -15.90 21.49
CA VAL A 797 11.17 -16.82 21.66
C VAL A 797 10.38 -16.90 20.36
N LEU A 798 10.22 -18.11 19.79
CA LEU A 798 9.32 -18.34 18.65
C LEU A 798 7.86 -18.28 19.12
N VAL A 799 7.08 -17.42 18.49
CA VAL A 799 5.67 -17.21 18.81
C VAL A 799 4.80 -17.89 17.74
N VAL A 800 4.27 -19.06 18.09
CA VAL A 800 3.40 -19.85 17.21
C VAL A 800 2.49 -20.77 18.01
N ASP A 801 1.25 -20.98 17.56
CA ASP A 801 0.34 -21.93 18.21
C ASP A 801 0.79 -23.37 17.91
N ALA A 802 1.55 -23.95 18.85
CA ALA A 802 2.07 -25.31 18.78
C ALA A 802 0.96 -26.37 18.69
N SER A 803 -0.24 -26.11 19.23
CA SER A 803 -1.36 -27.04 19.14
C SER A 803 -1.88 -27.20 17.71
N ARG A 804 -1.60 -26.20 16.87
CA ARG A 804 -1.98 -26.14 15.46
C ARG A 804 -0.81 -26.53 14.53
N MET A 805 0.35 -26.90 15.08
CA MET A 805 1.56 -27.27 14.36
C MET A 805 1.79 -28.79 14.32
N ALA A 806 2.22 -29.29 13.17
CA ALA A 806 2.66 -30.68 13.00
C ALA A 806 4.13 -30.85 13.42
N SER A 807 4.98 -29.88 13.07
CA SER A 807 6.39 -29.83 13.46
C SER A 807 6.93 -28.40 13.38
N VAL A 808 8.04 -28.17 14.09
CA VAL A 808 8.89 -26.97 13.99
C VAL A 808 10.32 -27.46 13.81
N ASP A 809 11.04 -26.94 12.81
CA ASP A 809 12.45 -27.25 12.63
C ASP A 809 13.26 -26.65 13.78
N ALA A 810 14.10 -27.45 14.44
CA ALA A 810 14.82 -27.03 15.64
C ALA A 810 15.97 -26.04 15.37
N THR A 811 16.33 -25.80 14.11
CA THR A 811 17.46 -24.94 13.72
C THR A 811 16.96 -23.67 13.03
N THR A 812 16.08 -23.82 12.05
CA THR A 812 15.56 -22.71 11.25
C THR A 812 14.23 -22.16 11.76
N HIS A 813 13.60 -22.87 12.70
CA HIS A 813 12.26 -22.55 13.21
C HIS A 813 11.17 -22.51 12.14
N LYS A 814 11.45 -23.07 10.95
CA LYS A 814 10.45 -23.30 9.92
C LYS A 814 9.33 -24.16 10.49
N VAL A 815 8.10 -23.69 10.35
CA VAL A 815 6.94 -24.38 10.92
C VAL A 815 6.22 -25.17 9.84
N THR A 816 5.60 -26.29 10.24
CA THR A 816 4.73 -27.09 9.37
C THR A 816 3.35 -27.16 10.01
N PRO A 817 2.34 -26.45 9.49
CA PRO A 817 0.99 -26.49 10.04
C PRO A 817 0.36 -27.88 9.95
N LYS A 818 -0.59 -28.18 10.83
CA LYS A 818 -1.46 -29.35 10.67
C LYS A 818 -2.36 -29.16 9.44
N PRO A 819 -2.73 -30.23 8.70
CA PRO A 819 -3.64 -30.11 7.55
C PRO A 819 -4.93 -29.38 7.91
N GLY A 820 -5.27 -28.36 7.12
CA GLY A 820 -6.48 -27.54 7.32
C GLY A 820 -6.38 -26.45 8.39
N ALA A 821 -5.20 -26.20 8.99
CA ALA A 821 -4.96 -24.99 9.76
C ALA A 821 -4.61 -23.84 8.80
N LEU A 822 -5.28 -22.69 8.94
CA LEU A 822 -4.85 -21.44 8.29
C LEU A 822 -3.64 -20.84 9.07
N ARG A 823 -2.86 -19.92 8.46
CA ARG A 823 -1.81 -19.11 9.12
C ARG A 823 -1.44 -17.83 8.34
N GLY A 824 -1.35 -16.68 9.00
CA GLY A 824 -0.34 -15.64 8.70
C GLY A 824 0.88 -15.75 9.62
N SER A 825 1.87 -14.85 9.48
CA SER A 825 3.28 -15.21 9.75
C SER A 825 4.18 -14.18 10.39
N LYS A 826 3.82 -12.89 10.41
CA LYS A 826 4.71 -11.83 10.88
C LYS A 826 4.29 -11.44 12.31
N ILE A 827 5.23 -10.85 13.04
CA ILE A 827 4.91 -10.02 14.21
C ILE A 827 5.20 -8.60 13.77
N ILE A 828 4.15 -7.82 13.55
CA ILE A 828 4.26 -6.38 13.28
C ILE A 828 3.94 -5.54 14.52
N ASP A 829 3.40 -6.17 15.55
CA ASP A 829 3.02 -5.56 16.82
C ASP A 829 4.21 -5.13 17.68
N SER A 830 3.98 -4.07 18.45
CA SER A 830 4.83 -3.68 19.57
C SER A 830 4.45 -4.54 20.79
N PRO A 831 5.41 -5.21 21.46
CA PRO A 831 5.13 -5.90 22.71
C PRO A 831 4.58 -4.94 23.79
N ALA A 832 3.81 -5.48 24.73
CA ALA A 832 3.45 -4.81 25.98
C ALA A 832 4.16 -5.50 27.14
N VAL A 833 4.59 -4.75 28.17
CA VAL A 833 5.34 -5.32 29.29
C VAL A 833 4.78 -4.85 30.63
N GLY A 834 4.49 -5.81 31.51
CA GLY A 834 3.99 -5.59 32.85
C GLY A 834 3.87 -6.91 33.61
N ASP A 835 3.86 -6.86 34.94
CA ASP A 835 3.57 -8.02 35.79
C ASP A 835 2.05 -8.30 35.72
N ILE A 836 1.64 -9.20 34.81
CA ILE A 836 0.20 -9.43 34.58
C ILE A 836 -0.37 -10.43 35.56
N ASP A 837 0.43 -11.39 36.05
CA ASP A 837 -0.03 -12.44 36.97
C ASP A 837 0.24 -12.16 38.46
N GLY A 838 0.93 -11.06 38.77
CA GLY A 838 1.15 -10.54 40.11
C GLY A 838 2.21 -11.32 40.90
N ASP A 839 3.11 -12.04 40.21
CA ASP A 839 4.16 -12.83 40.85
C ASP A 839 5.42 -12.01 41.21
N GLY A 840 5.47 -10.75 40.78
CA GLY A 840 6.57 -9.81 40.99
C GLY A 840 7.64 -9.82 39.90
N HIS A 841 7.44 -10.60 38.84
CA HIS A 841 8.25 -10.66 37.63
C HIS A 841 7.51 -10.02 36.45
N LEU A 842 8.24 -9.54 35.44
CA LEU A 842 7.60 -8.88 34.29
C LEU A 842 7.21 -9.92 33.23
N ASP A 843 6.04 -9.74 32.63
CA ASP A 843 5.58 -10.54 31.50
C ASP A 843 5.57 -9.70 30.22
N ILE A 844 5.72 -10.39 29.09
CA ILE A 844 5.70 -9.79 27.75
C ILE A 844 4.46 -10.28 27.00
N VAL A 845 3.56 -9.37 26.61
CA VAL A 845 2.35 -9.67 25.85
C VAL A 845 2.51 -9.21 24.41
N VAL A 846 2.19 -10.07 23.44
CA VAL A 846 2.36 -9.76 22.00
C VAL A 846 1.27 -10.44 21.15
N GLY A 847 0.71 -9.71 20.19
CA GLY A 847 -0.16 -10.26 19.15
C GLY A 847 0.63 -10.74 17.94
N THR A 848 0.00 -11.56 17.09
CA THR A 848 0.62 -12.06 15.86
C THR A 848 -0.36 -11.99 14.69
N ASN A 849 0.16 -11.91 13.47
CA ASN A 849 -0.65 -12.04 12.25
C ASN A 849 -1.10 -13.49 11.99
N GLU A 850 -1.03 -14.39 12.98
CA GLU A 850 -1.53 -15.76 12.79
C GLU A 850 -3.06 -15.72 12.58
N GLU A 851 -3.59 -16.59 11.71
CA GLU A 851 -5.02 -16.70 11.47
C GLU A 851 -5.40 -18.16 11.34
N TYR A 852 -6.48 -18.61 11.97
CA TYR A 852 -6.91 -20.00 12.03
C TYR A 852 -8.32 -20.17 11.54
N ASP A 853 -8.50 -21.06 10.56
CA ASP A 853 -9.80 -21.59 10.18
C ASP A 853 -10.36 -22.48 11.29
N GLU A 854 -10.98 -21.83 12.28
CA GLU A 854 -11.67 -22.45 13.40
C GLU A 854 -12.83 -21.55 13.86
N PRO A 855 -13.85 -22.08 14.57
CA PRO A 855 -14.96 -21.27 15.05
C PRO A 855 -14.47 -20.04 15.86
N PRO A 856 -14.93 -18.82 15.54
CA PRO A 856 -14.48 -17.59 16.20
C PRO A 856 -14.78 -17.59 17.70
N ASN A 857 -13.81 -17.17 18.52
CA ASN A 857 -13.92 -17.12 19.98
C ASN A 857 -14.51 -15.81 20.50
N PHE A 858 -15.73 -15.47 20.09
CA PHE A 858 -16.47 -14.34 20.67
C PHE A 858 -17.95 -14.65 20.84
N SER A 859 -18.58 -13.94 21.76
CA SER A 859 -20.02 -13.93 22.00
C SER A 859 -20.52 -12.50 21.97
N LEU A 860 -21.32 -12.17 20.97
CA LEU A 860 -21.88 -10.83 20.75
C LEU A 860 -23.25 -10.71 21.40
N ALA A 861 -23.59 -9.50 21.88
CA ALA A 861 -24.87 -9.23 22.53
C ALA A 861 -26.08 -9.25 21.57
N SER A 862 -25.86 -9.22 20.24
CA SER A 862 -26.88 -9.12 19.19
C SER A 862 -26.76 -10.23 18.14
N GLY A 863 -27.87 -10.49 17.42
CA GLY A 863 -27.97 -11.47 16.36
C GLY A 863 -27.60 -10.98 14.95
N THR A 864 -27.40 -9.68 14.70
CA THR A 864 -27.17 -9.13 13.35
C THR A 864 -25.77 -9.44 12.83
N ALA A 865 -24.73 -9.14 13.62
CA ALA A 865 -23.35 -9.54 13.34
C ALA A 865 -23.20 -11.06 13.23
N ALA A 866 -23.87 -11.79 14.14
CA ALA A 866 -23.91 -13.25 14.10
C ALA A 866 -24.61 -13.77 12.84
N ALA A 867 -25.62 -13.08 12.30
CA ALA A 867 -26.30 -13.47 11.07
C ALA A 867 -25.41 -13.24 9.83
N LEU A 868 -24.61 -12.18 9.80
CA LEU A 868 -23.69 -11.88 8.69
C LEU A 868 -22.47 -12.79 8.67
N ALA A 869 -21.88 -13.10 9.83
CA ALA A 869 -20.84 -14.13 9.92
C ALA A 869 -21.33 -15.52 9.46
N ASN A 870 -22.63 -15.80 9.55
CA ASN A 870 -23.26 -17.04 9.09
C ASN A 870 -23.76 -16.98 7.62
N SER A 871 -23.66 -15.82 6.95
CA SER A 871 -24.14 -15.64 5.58
C SER A 871 -23.24 -16.26 4.51
N GLY A 872 -21.97 -16.51 4.85
CA GLY A 872 -20.94 -16.95 3.91
C GLY A 872 -20.39 -15.83 3.02
N LEU A 873 -20.82 -14.57 3.23
CA LEU A 873 -20.22 -13.38 2.61
C LEU A 873 -18.87 -13.00 3.25
N LEU A 874 -18.68 -13.36 4.52
CA LEU A 874 -17.46 -13.13 5.28
C LEU A 874 -16.76 -14.45 5.66
N SER A 875 -15.48 -14.38 5.99
CA SER A 875 -14.59 -15.51 6.30
C SER A 875 -14.05 -15.45 7.74
N PRO A 876 -14.89 -15.71 8.77
CA PRO A 876 -14.46 -15.59 10.16
C PRO A 876 -13.39 -16.62 10.54
N ALA A 877 -12.48 -16.22 11.43
CA ALA A 877 -11.38 -17.05 11.92
C ALA A 877 -10.96 -16.66 13.35
N ASN A 878 -9.81 -17.14 13.81
CA ASN A 878 -9.17 -16.63 15.02
C ASN A 878 -7.69 -16.32 14.79
N SER A 879 -7.19 -15.29 15.45
CA SER A 879 -5.78 -15.03 15.67
C SER A 879 -5.33 -15.46 17.07
N ARG A 880 -4.11 -15.08 17.48
CA ARG A 880 -3.47 -15.43 18.75
C ARG A 880 -2.76 -14.25 19.38
N VAL A 881 -2.99 -14.09 20.68
CA VAL A 881 -2.17 -13.26 21.56
C VAL A 881 -1.44 -14.15 22.56
N TYR A 882 -0.19 -13.82 22.87
CA TYR A 882 0.71 -14.59 23.74
C TYR A 882 1.13 -13.76 24.94
N ALA A 883 1.34 -14.42 26.07
CA ALA A 883 2.05 -13.87 27.23
C ALA A 883 3.29 -14.74 27.51
N ILE A 884 4.45 -14.11 27.65
CA ILE A 884 5.77 -14.73 27.74
C ILE A 884 6.43 -14.33 29.07
N HIS A 885 7.02 -15.29 29.77
CA HIS A 885 7.77 -15.05 31.01
C HIS A 885 9.06 -14.24 30.77
N GLU A 886 9.53 -13.49 31.78
CA GLU A 886 10.78 -12.68 31.70
C GLU A 886 12.04 -13.47 31.29
N ASP A 887 12.09 -14.78 31.56
CA ASP A 887 13.22 -15.67 31.25
C ASP A 887 13.01 -16.51 29.99
N GLY A 888 11.92 -16.28 29.25
CA GLY A 888 11.65 -16.84 27.93
C GLY A 888 11.78 -18.37 27.89
N ASN A 889 12.52 -18.91 26.93
CA ASN A 889 12.69 -20.37 26.76
C ASN A 889 13.38 -21.07 27.95
N ASN A 890 13.98 -20.34 28.89
CA ASN A 890 14.56 -20.94 30.09
C ASN A 890 13.52 -21.23 31.17
N HIS A 891 12.31 -20.69 31.03
CA HIS A 891 11.24 -20.92 31.99
C HIS A 891 10.86 -22.40 32.07
N ALA A 892 10.62 -22.88 33.28
CA ALA A 892 10.28 -24.26 33.51
C ALA A 892 8.87 -24.58 33.00
N GLY A 893 8.77 -25.25 31.84
CA GLY A 893 7.49 -25.60 31.22
C GLY A 893 7.29 -24.99 29.82
N GLY A 894 8.20 -24.11 29.40
CA GLY A 894 8.14 -23.38 28.15
C GLY A 894 7.95 -21.88 28.41
N PRO A 895 8.09 -21.05 27.36
CA PRO A 895 8.16 -19.59 27.50
C PRO A 895 6.82 -18.93 27.83
N PHE A 896 5.69 -19.61 27.63
CA PHE A 896 4.36 -19.01 27.73
C PHE A 896 3.71 -19.24 29.08
N LEU A 897 3.00 -18.22 29.56
CA LEU A 897 2.19 -18.31 30.78
C LEU A 897 1.08 -19.37 30.65
N ALA A 898 0.65 -19.92 31.78
CA ALA A 898 -0.44 -20.87 31.81
C ALA A 898 -1.75 -20.24 31.28
N GLY A 899 -2.41 -20.89 30.33
CA GLY A 899 -3.63 -20.38 29.68
C GLY A 899 -3.38 -19.72 28.32
N TRP A 900 -2.12 -19.49 27.95
CA TRP A 900 -1.73 -18.84 26.71
C TRP A 900 -1.20 -19.84 25.65
N PRO A 901 -1.31 -19.54 24.34
CA PRO A 901 -1.94 -18.34 23.76
C PRO A 901 -3.47 -18.34 23.82
N VAL A 902 -4.05 -17.13 23.74
CA VAL A 902 -5.50 -16.91 23.72
C VAL A 902 -5.98 -16.74 22.28
N ARG A 903 -7.16 -17.30 21.97
CA ARG A 903 -7.81 -17.16 20.66
C ARG A 903 -8.57 -15.84 20.58
N ILE A 904 -8.24 -15.00 19.61
CA ILE A 904 -8.90 -13.72 19.33
C ILE A 904 -9.69 -13.87 18.04
N GLY A 905 -11.01 -13.75 18.08
CA GLY A 905 -11.85 -14.00 16.90
C GLY A 905 -11.92 -12.79 15.97
N LEU A 906 -11.85 -13.04 14.66
CA LEU A 906 -11.97 -12.06 13.58
C LEU A 906 -13.16 -12.40 12.67
N ILE A 907 -13.76 -11.39 12.07
CA ILE A 907 -14.97 -11.52 11.22
C ILE A 907 -14.64 -11.74 9.75
N GLU A 908 -13.50 -11.23 9.29
CA GLU A 908 -12.91 -11.47 7.97
C GLU A 908 -11.42 -11.75 8.16
N ARG A 909 -10.86 -12.67 7.36
CA ARG A 909 -9.46 -13.11 7.42
C ARG A 909 -8.78 -12.79 6.09
N GLU A 910 -7.47 -12.70 6.06
CA GLU A 910 -6.71 -12.36 4.84
C GLU A 910 -7.21 -11.04 4.21
N LEU A 911 -7.54 -10.03 5.03
CA LEU A 911 -8.12 -8.77 4.59
C LEU A 911 -7.14 -7.96 3.72
N LEU A 912 -5.92 -7.75 4.24
CA LEU A 912 -4.80 -7.13 3.52
C LEU A 912 -3.47 -7.75 4.00
N PRO A 913 -2.55 -8.16 3.12
CA PRO A 913 -1.32 -8.81 3.53
C PRO A 913 -0.47 -7.89 4.43
N VAL A 914 0.17 -8.46 5.46
CA VAL A 914 1.02 -7.77 6.46
C VAL A 914 0.27 -6.84 7.40
N VAL A 915 -0.56 -5.93 6.88
CA VAL A 915 -1.14 -4.81 7.65
C VAL A 915 -2.63 -5.00 8.01
N GLY A 916 -3.31 -6.00 7.43
CA GLY A 916 -4.69 -6.40 7.75
C GLY A 916 -4.80 -7.93 7.87
N GLU A 917 -3.98 -8.51 8.75
CA GLU A 917 -3.99 -9.93 9.07
C GLU A 917 -3.84 -10.13 10.58
N GLY A 918 -4.69 -10.97 11.15
CA GLY A 918 -4.60 -11.38 12.56
C GLY A 918 -4.66 -10.23 13.57
N ILE A 919 -3.69 -10.16 14.49
CA ILE A 919 -3.55 -9.04 15.42
C ILE A 919 -2.45 -8.12 14.89
N ASN A 920 -2.88 -6.95 14.44
CA ASN A 920 -2.04 -5.79 14.09
C ASN A 920 -2.19 -4.64 15.10
N ALA A 921 -2.89 -4.91 16.20
CA ALA A 921 -3.15 -4.00 17.29
C ALA A 921 -2.30 -4.39 18.50
N SER A 922 -1.18 -3.67 18.67
CA SER A 922 -0.28 -3.85 19.80
C SER A 922 -1.07 -3.87 21.13
N PRO A 923 -0.98 -4.95 21.96
CA PRO A 923 -1.74 -5.05 23.20
C PRO A 923 -1.49 -3.89 24.17
N ALA A 924 -2.49 -3.51 24.96
CA ALA A 924 -2.36 -2.52 26.02
C ALA A 924 -2.67 -3.15 27.38
N LEU A 925 -1.97 -2.71 28.44
CA LEU A 925 -2.14 -3.23 29.79
C LEU A 925 -2.73 -2.16 30.70
N ALA A 926 -3.73 -2.54 31.50
CA ALA A 926 -4.24 -1.71 32.59
C ALA A 926 -4.84 -2.53 33.75
N ASP A 927 -4.59 -2.14 35.00
CA ASP A 927 -5.40 -2.55 36.16
C ASP A 927 -6.73 -1.79 36.12
N VAL A 928 -7.77 -2.41 35.55
CA VAL A 928 -9.05 -1.73 35.27
C VAL A 928 -10.02 -1.76 36.44
N ASP A 929 -9.84 -2.66 37.41
CA ASP A 929 -10.72 -2.83 38.57
C ASP A 929 -10.06 -2.47 39.91
N GLY A 930 -8.79 -2.09 39.89
CA GLY A 930 -8.00 -1.64 41.04
C GLY A 930 -7.55 -2.77 41.96
N ASN A 931 -7.48 -4.01 41.45
CA ASN A 931 -7.12 -5.19 42.23
C ASN A 931 -5.60 -5.45 42.30
N GLY A 932 -4.80 -4.72 41.52
CA GLY A 932 -3.34 -4.83 41.46
C GLY A 932 -2.79 -5.86 40.44
N THR A 933 -3.64 -6.53 39.66
CA THR A 933 -3.25 -7.31 38.46
C THR A 933 -3.63 -6.54 37.21
N LEU A 934 -2.86 -6.70 36.13
CA LEU A 934 -3.10 -5.99 34.88
C LEU A 934 -4.02 -6.81 33.97
N GLU A 935 -5.08 -6.19 33.46
CA GLU A 935 -5.86 -6.69 32.34
C GLU A 935 -5.27 -6.27 30.99
N ILE A 936 -5.55 -7.05 29.95
CA ILE A 936 -5.03 -6.88 28.60
C ILE A 936 -6.16 -6.46 27.66
N GLY A 937 -6.06 -5.25 27.12
CA GLY A 937 -6.88 -4.77 26.00
C GLY A 937 -6.25 -5.21 24.67
N VAL A 938 -7.00 -5.94 23.83
CA VAL A 938 -6.53 -6.44 22.53
C VAL A 938 -7.70 -6.66 21.57
N PHE A 939 -7.46 -6.49 20.27
CA PHE A 939 -8.41 -6.75 19.19
C PHE A 939 -7.65 -7.16 17.92
N PRO A 940 -8.29 -7.87 16.97
CA PRO A 940 -7.70 -8.14 15.67
C PRO A 940 -7.99 -6.99 14.69
N ASP A 941 -7.39 -7.04 13.52
CA ASP A 941 -7.56 -6.09 12.40
C ASP A 941 -9.02 -5.89 11.95
N ALA A 942 -9.85 -6.93 12.07
CA ALA A 942 -11.29 -6.89 11.81
C ALA A 942 -12.05 -7.78 12.80
N GLY A 943 -12.40 -7.26 13.98
CA GLY A 943 -13.14 -8.03 14.98
C GLY A 943 -13.38 -7.31 16.31
N PRO A 944 -14.09 -7.94 17.27
CA PRO A 944 -14.43 -7.30 18.53
C PRO A 944 -13.22 -7.07 19.45
N ALA A 945 -13.33 -6.07 20.33
CA ALA A 945 -12.33 -5.82 21.38
C ALA A 945 -12.51 -6.75 22.59
N TYR A 946 -11.39 -7.26 23.07
CA TYR A 946 -11.28 -8.13 24.24
C TYR A 946 -10.66 -7.37 25.40
N LEU A 947 -11.13 -7.70 26.61
CA LEU A 947 -10.43 -7.42 27.85
C LEU A 947 -10.13 -8.77 28.52
N LEU A 948 -8.86 -9.13 28.61
CA LEU A 948 -8.42 -10.43 29.13
C LEU A 948 -7.77 -10.26 30.51
N LYS A 949 -7.91 -11.29 31.34
CA LYS A 949 -7.18 -11.42 32.61
C LYS A 949 -5.83 -12.08 32.39
N ALA A 950 -5.00 -12.07 33.43
CA ALA A 950 -3.70 -12.75 33.48
C ALA A 950 -3.73 -14.22 33.03
N ASP A 951 -4.80 -14.96 33.35
CA ASP A 951 -4.98 -16.37 32.99
C ASP A 951 -5.49 -16.60 31.56
N GLY A 952 -5.60 -15.53 30.77
CA GLY A 952 -6.08 -15.53 29.39
C GLY A 952 -7.60 -15.60 29.25
N THR A 953 -8.37 -15.63 30.34
CA THR A 953 -9.84 -15.64 30.27
C THR A 953 -10.41 -14.23 30.08
N SER A 954 -11.58 -14.12 29.45
CA SER A 954 -12.28 -12.84 29.33
C SER A 954 -12.66 -12.26 30.69
N PHE A 955 -12.43 -10.96 30.86
CA PHE A 955 -12.86 -10.16 32.02
C PHE A 955 -14.37 -10.26 32.25
N TYR A 956 -15.15 -10.29 31.16
CA TYR A 956 -16.61 -10.34 31.19
C TYR A 956 -17.18 -11.76 31.32
N GLY A 957 -16.32 -12.79 31.26
CA GLY A 957 -16.70 -14.20 31.35
C GLY A 957 -16.98 -14.84 29.98
N SER A 958 -17.75 -15.93 29.97
CA SER A 958 -18.04 -16.68 28.75
C SER A 958 -19.51 -17.06 28.68
N ASP A 959 -20.02 -17.27 27.47
CA ASP A 959 -21.36 -17.79 27.24
C ASP A 959 -21.46 -19.31 27.53
N SER A 960 -22.65 -19.88 27.32
CA SER A 960 -22.89 -21.31 27.56
C SER A 960 -22.12 -22.26 26.64
N SER A 961 -21.59 -21.76 25.52
CA SER A 961 -20.78 -22.50 24.56
C SER A 961 -19.27 -22.39 24.87
N GLY A 962 -18.90 -21.55 25.85
CA GLY A 962 -17.52 -21.27 26.21
C GLY A 962 -16.86 -20.19 25.37
N ASN A 963 -17.62 -19.46 24.54
CA ASN A 963 -17.11 -18.32 23.79
C ASN A 963 -16.99 -17.10 24.71
N TYR A 964 -15.95 -16.30 24.50
CA TYR A 964 -15.68 -15.14 25.35
C TYR A 964 -16.70 -14.03 25.15
N LEU A 965 -17.19 -13.47 26.25
CA LEU A 965 -17.91 -12.21 26.23
C LEU A 965 -16.91 -11.10 25.94
N VAL A 966 -17.21 -10.26 24.96
CA VAL A 966 -16.34 -9.19 24.44
C VAL A 966 -16.94 -7.82 24.70
N MET A 967 -16.18 -6.75 24.43
CA MET A 967 -16.73 -5.40 24.45
C MET A 967 -17.86 -5.26 23.43
N ALA A 968 -18.81 -4.37 23.72
CA ALA A 968 -20.01 -4.21 22.92
C ALA A 968 -19.68 -3.75 21.50
N THR A 969 -20.31 -4.37 20.51
CA THR A 969 -20.23 -3.96 19.10
C THR A 969 -21.52 -3.28 18.64
N GLU A 970 -22.47 -3.07 19.56
CA GLU A 970 -23.78 -2.45 19.34
C GLU A 970 -24.26 -1.70 20.60
N GLY A 971 -25.31 -0.89 20.44
CA GLY A 971 -26.04 -0.27 21.55
C GLY A 971 -25.57 1.15 21.84
N TYR A 972 -25.91 2.06 20.92
CA TYR A 972 -25.38 3.43 20.86
C TYR A 972 -26.46 4.46 21.21
N PRO A 973 -26.52 4.95 22.45
CA PRO A 973 -27.58 5.88 22.84
C PRO A 973 -27.42 7.26 22.18
N ALA A 974 -26.19 7.70 21.83
CA ALA A 974 -25.94 9.03 21.26
C ALA A 974 -24.80 9.09 20.21
N SER A 975 -24.47 7.97 19.54
CA SER A 975 -23.56 7.99 18.38
C SER A 975 -24.12 8.86 17.25
N ASN A 976 -23.22 9.51 16.49
CA ASN A 976 -23.54 10.26 15.28
C ASN A 976 -23.47 9.42 14.00
N SER A 977 -22.99 8.17 14.08
CA SER A 977 -22.90 7.27 12.93
C SER A 977 -24.16 6.40 12.76
N PRO A 978 -24.70 6.30 11.54
CA PRO A 978 -25.71 5.30 11.18
C PRO A 978 -25.14 3.89 10.90
N ASP A 979 -23.84 3.74 10.64
CA ASP A 979 -23.22 2.44 10.30
C ASP A 979 -23.00 1.58 11.54
N THR A 980 -23.74 0.46 11.62
CA THR A 980 -23.74 -0.40 12.80
C THR A 980 -24.02 -1.87 12.41
N PRO A 981 -23.50 -2.87 13.13
CA PRO A 981 -22.58 -2.83 14.28
C PRO A 981 -21.20 -2.25 13.96
N SER A 982 -20.45 -1.82 14.99
CA SER A 982 -19.08 -1.34 14.85
C SER A 982 -18.09 -2.26 15.56
N PHE A 983 -16.94 -2.47 14.91
CA PHE A 983 -15.85 -3.29 15.39
C PHE A 983 -14.55 -2.49 15.35
N PRO A 984 -13.61 -2.72 16.28
CA PRO A 984 -12.24 -2.33 16.08
C PRO A 984 -11.73 -2.71 14.70
N ALA A 985 -10.96 -1.80 14.12
CA ALA A 985 -10.34 -1.94 12.81
C ALA A 985 -8.80 -1.90 12.97
N VAL A 986 -8.09 -1.83 11.85
CA VAL A 986 -6.63 -1.67 11.81
C VAL A 986 -6.13 -0.53 12.72
N GLY A 987 -5.20 -0.81 13.63
CA GLY A 987 -4.58 0.20 14.53
C GLY A 987 -4.42 -0.26 15.98
N GLU A 988 -4.08 0.64 16.91
CA GLU A 988 -3.78 0.33 18.33
C GLU A 988 -4.81 0.91 19.29
N GLY A 989 -5.00 0.29 20.46
CA GLY A 989 -5.87 0.81 21.52
C GLY A 989 -5.12 1.49 22.66
N ALA A 990 -5.81 2.36 23.40
CA ALA A 990 -5.28 3.06 24.57
C ALA A 990 -6.26 3.04 25.75
N PHE A 991 -5.73 3.00 26.97
CA PHE A 991 -6.50 3.19 28.20
C PHE A 991 -6.42 4.63 28.70
N GLY A 992 -7.53 5.14 29.24
CA GLY A 992 -7.53 6.46 29.89
C GLY A 992 -8.84 6.80 30.61
N ALA A 993 -8.75 7.67 31.60
CA ALA A 993 -9.90 8.11 32.40
C ALA A 993 -10.72 9.22 31.70
N LEU A 994 -11.68 8.83 30.85
CA LEU A 994 -12.44 9.77 30.01
C LEU A 994 -13.72 10.34 30.68
N THR A 995 -14.31 9.64 31.65
CA THR A 995 -15.62 10.02 32.24
C THR A 995 -15.52 10.53 33.67
N ALA A 996 -14.57 10.02 34.43
CA ALA A 996 -14.22 10.47 35.77
C ALA A 996 -12.80 9.98 36.12
N PRO A 997 -12.07 10.67 37.01
CA PRO A 997 -10.74 10.23 37.43
C PRO A 997 -10.76 8.78 37.97
N GLY A 998 -9.90 7.94 37.40
CA GLY A 998 -9.79 6.51 37.75
C GLY A 998 -10.86 5.59 37.16
N ALA A 999 -11.86 6.12 36.44
CA ALA A 999 -12.81 5.32 35.67
C ALA A 999 -12.26 5.11 34.26
N LEU A 1000 -11.47 4.03 34.08
CA LEU A 1000 -10.80 3.76 32.81
C LEU A 1000 -11.80 3.42 31.71
N ALA A 1001 -11.54 3.98 30.54
CA ALA A 1001 -12.09 3.57 29.26
C ALA A 1001 -10.98 2.98 28.39
N PHE A 1002 -11.36 2.13 27.45
CA PHE A 1002 -10.49 1.67 26.37
C PHE A 1002 -10.95 2.33 25.08
N ALA A 1003 -10.08 3.05 24.39
CA ALA A 1003 -10.36 3.69 23.10
C ALA A 1003 -9.56 3.02 21.99
N ALA A 1004 -10.14 2.91 20.80
CA ALA A 1004 -9.49 2.29 19.64
C ALA A 1004 -10.08 2.81 18.31
N PRO A 1005 -9.32 2.75 17.21
CA PRO A 1005 -9.85 2.80 15.85
C PRO A 1005 -10.94 1.76 15.65
N ALA A 1006 -11.94 2.09 14.86
CA ALA A 1006 -13.05 1.20 14.55
C ALA A 1006 -13.65 1.51 13.18
N ALA A 1007 -14.43 0.57 12.65
CA ALA A 1007 -15.23 0.79 11.47
C ALA A 1007 -16.64 0.22 11.67
N GLY A 1008 -17.60 0.72 10.91
CA GLY A 1008 -18.90 0.08 10.79
C GLY A 1008 -18.86 -1.18 9.93
N LEU A 1009 -19.86 -2.03 10.06
CA LEU A 1009 -19.95 -3.25 9.26
C LEU A 1009 -20.15 -2.97 7.76
N GLY A 1010 -20.72 -1.80 7.42
CA GLY A 1010 -20.77 -1.31 6.04
C GLY A 1010 -19.38 -1.26 5.40
N ARG A 1011 -18.34 -0.89 6.14
CA ARG A 1011 -16.96 -0.82 5.63
C ARG A 1011 -16.42 -2.18 5.22
N SER A 1012 -16.66 -3.22 6.03
CA SER A 1012 -16.30 -4.60 5.64
C SER A 1012 -17.09 -5.08 4.42
N LEU A 1013 -18.34 -4.61 4.25
CA LEU A 1013 -19.16 -4.94 3.07
C LEU A 1013 -18.70 -4.21 1.81
N ALA A 1014 -18.23 -2.96 1.91
CA ALA A 1014 -17.68 -2.19 0.80
C ALA A 1014 -16.49 -2.91 0.14
N ILE A 1015 -15.66 -3.60 0.94
CA ILE A 1015 -14.52 -4.37 0.43
C ILE A 1015 -14.96 -5.62 -0.34
N VAL A 1016 -16.00 -6.33 0.12
CA VAL A 1016 -16.47 -7.57 -0.53
C VAL A 1016 -17.48 -7.35 -1.66
N LEU A 1017 -18.12 -6.16 -1.71
CA LEU A 1017 -19.07 -5.73 -2.73
C LEU A 1017 -18.69 -4.33 -3.28
N PRO A 1018 -17.48 -4.15 -3.81
CA PRO A 1018 -16.95 -2.82 -4.17
C PRO A 1018 -17.73 -2.16 -5.31
N GLU A 1019 -18.27 -2.96 -6.23
CA GLU A 1019 -19.20 -2.51 -7.27
C GLU A 1019 -20.48 -1.84 -6.74
N GLU A 1020 -20.93 -2.19 -5.52
CA GLU A 1020 -22.21 -1.71 -4.98
C GLU A 1020 -22.09 -0.33 -4.32
N GLN A 1021 -20.86 0.15 -4.05
CA GLN A 1021 -20.58 1.45 -3.42
C GLN A 1021 -21.45 1.67 -2.18
N VAL A 1022 -21.38 0.70 -1.26
CA VAL A 1022 -22.18 0.66 -0.02
C VAL A 1022 -21.78 1.86 0.84
N ASN A 1023 -22.77 2.64 1.31
CA ASN A 1023 -22.51 3.68 2.29
C ASN A 1023 -21.91 3.04 3.56
N ALA A 1024 -20.69 3.42 3.90
CA ALA A 1024 -19.92 2.91 4.99
C ALA A 1024 -19.25 4.08 5.73
N ASP A 1025 -19.12 3.93 7.05
CA ASP A 1025 -18.53 4.96 7.89
C ASP A 1025 -17.39 4.38 8.74
N ASP A 1026 -16.33 5.16 8.90
CA ASP A 1026 -15.21 4.87 9.80
C ASP A 1026 -15.45 5.52 11.16
N HIS A 1027 -14.88 4.93 12.22
CA HIS A 1027 -15.16 5.33 13.59
C HIS A 1027 -13.92 5.45 14.46
N THR A 1028 -14.01 6.28 15.50
CA THR A 1028 -13.28 6.06 16.74
C THR A 1028 -14.24 5.47 17.76
N SER A 1029 -13.83 4.44 18.49
CA SER A 1029 -14.64 3.77 19.52
C SER A 1029 -14.04 3.93 20.91
N ALA A 1030 -14.90 3.95 21.94
CA ALA A 1030 -14.47 3.93 23.33
C ALA A 1030 -15.47 3.19 24.23
N TRP A 1031 -14.96 2.33 25.11
CA TRP A 1031 -15.75 1.49 26.03
C TRP A 1031 -15.39 1.74 27.49
N GLU A 1032 -16.39 1.76 28.37
CA GLU A 1032 -16.18 1.66 29.82
C GLU A 1032 -15.69 0.24 30.17
N THR A 1033 -14.48 0.12 30.71
CA THR A 1033 -13.79 -1.18 30.86
C THR A 1033 -14.51 -2.14 31.81
N LEU A 1034 -15.12 -1.64 32.89
CA LEU A 1034 -15.81 -2.50 33.87
C LEU A 1034 -17.09 -3.15 33.33
N THR A 1035 -17.74 -2.54 32.34
CA THR A 1035 -19.01 -3.03 31.81
C THR A 1035 -18.93 -3.52 30.36
N GLY A 1036 -17.86 -3.15 29.64
CA GLY A 1036 -17.67 -3.43 28.22
C GLY A 1036 -18.63 -2.66 27.31
N LYS A 1037 -19.33 -1.64 27.82
CA LYS A 1037 -20.30 -0.85 27.05
C LYS A 1037 -19.64 0.38 26.45
N TYR A 1038 -20.13 0.81 25.29
CA TYR A 1038 -19.73 2.08 24.71
C TYR A 1038 -19.94 3.26 25.66
N LEU A 1039 -19.02 4.22 25.60
CA LEU A 1039 -19.27 5.57 26.10
C LEU A 1039 -20.40 6.22 25.28
N PRO A 1040 -21.18 7.18 25.85
CA PRO A 1040 -22.46 7.59 25.27
C PRO A 1040 -22.43 8.03 23.79
N ALA A 1041 -21.39 8.75 23.38
CA ALA A 1041 -21.23 9.29 22.03
C ALA A 1041 -20.37 8.41 21.09
N TYR A 1042 -20.00 7.21 21.54
CA TYR A 1042 -19.15 6.28 20.82
C TYR A 1042 -19.97 5.06 20.32
N PRO A 1043 -19.62 4.46 19.19
CA PRO A 1043 -18.60 4.85 18.22
C PRO A 1043 -18.92 6.23 17.65
N HIS A 1044 -17.90 7.03 17.44
CA HIS A 1044 -18.00 8.37 16.90
C HIS A 1044 -17.51 8.33 15.46
N HIS A 1045 -18.28 8.90 14.54
CA HIS A 1045 -17.90 9.03 13.13
C HIS A 1045 -16.57 9.79 13.01
N ILE A 1046 -15.69 9.24 12.18
CA ILE A 1046 -14.51 9.89 11.64
C ILE A 1046 -14.58 9.77 10.12
N GLU A 1047 -13.97 10.68 9.40
CA GLU A 1047 -14.03 10.72 7.94
C GLU A 1047 -13.29 9.56 7.26
N GLU A 1048 -12.31 8.93 7.91
CA GLU A 1048 -11.60 7.79 7.31
C GLU A 1048 -10.80 6.92 8.31
N LEU A 1049 -10.49 5.67 7.89
CA LEU A 1049 -9.70 4.67 8.61
C LEU A 1049 -8.40 5.20 9.24
N GLN A 1050 -8.11 4.77 10.47
CA GLN A 1050 -6.90 5.10 11.23
C GLN A 1050 -5.84 3.99 11.12
N PHE A 1051 -5.33 3.79 9.91
CA PHE A 1051 -4.37 2.72 9.58
C PHE A 1051 -3.05 2.81 10.37
N LEU A 1052 -2.64 1.74 11.08
CA LEU A 1052 -1.36 1.62 11.82
C LEU A 1052 -1.13 2.65 12.96
N THR A 1053 -2.15 3.45 13.28
CA THR A 1053 -2.13 4.43 14.37
C THR A 1053 -3.09 4.05 15.47
N GLY A 1054 -3.20 4.88 16.51
CA GLY A 1054 -4.21 4.75 17.53
C GLY A 1054 -4.33 6.03 18.35
N PRO A 1055 -5.24 6.06 19.33
CA PRO A 1055 -5.50 7.25 20.10
C PRO A 1055 -4.37 7.53 21.10
N SER A 1056 -4.07 8.81 21.27
CA SER A 1056 -3.45 9.34 22.48
C SER A 1056 -4.55 9.92 23.37
N ILE A 1057 -4.43 9.77 24.68
CA ILE A 1057 -5.42 10.31 25.64
C ILE A 1057 -4.73 11.36 26.51
N ALA A 1058 -5.04 12.62 26.24
CA ALA A 1058 -4.38 13.75 26.89
C ALA A 1058 -5.27 15.00 26.91
N HIS A 1059 -4.94 15.94 27.79
CA HIS A 1059 -5.57 17.25 27.80
C HIS A 1059 -5.01 18.11 26.67
N VAL A 1060 -5.88 18.50 25.74
CA VAL A 1060 -5.60 19.47 24.67
C VAL A 1060 -6.62 20.63 24.67
N GLY A 1061 -7.73 20.46 25.39
CA GLY A 1061 -8.71 21.51 25.67
C GLY A 1061 -8.65 22.05 27.10
N ALA A 1062 -9.51 23.03 27.38
CA ALA A 1062 -9.66 23.63 28.72
C ALA A 1062 -10.59 22.83 29.67
N THR A 1063 -10.98 21.60 29.29
CA THR A 1063 -11.85 20.74 30.10
C THR A 1063 -11.05 20.05 31.22
N PRO A 1064 -11.70 19.66 32.33
CA PRO A 1064 -11.02 18.98 33.44
C PRO A 1064 -10.73 17.49 33.19
N LEU A 1065 -11.22 16.94 32.09
CA LEU A 1065 -10.98 15.57 31.65
C LEU A 1065 -10.29 15.61 30.27
N PRO A 1066 -9.47 14.59 29.95
CA PRO A 1066 -8.71 14.53 28.71
C PRO A 1066 -9.58 14.18 27.51
N GLN A 1067 -9.01 14.37 26.32
CA GLN A 1067 -9.61 14.03 25.03
C GLN A 1067 -8.93 12.77 24.48
N VAL A 1068 -9.68 12.02 23.66
CA VAL A 1068 -9.15 11.04 22.71
C VAL A 1068 -8.65 11.82 21.50
N VAL A 1069 -7.33 11.92 21.35
CA VAL A 1069 -6.65 12.62 20.26
C VAL A 1069 -6.17 11.60 19.24
N GLU A 1070 -6.71 11.66 18.03
CA GLU A 1070 -6.50 10.63 17.01
C GLU A 1070 -6.51 11.24 15.61
N GLY A 1071 -5.58 10.78 14.77
CA GLY A 1071 -5.50 11.17 13.37
C GLY A 1071 -6.16 10.14 12.47
N SER A 1072 -6.62 10.58 11.31
CA SER A 1072 -7.23 9.73 10.28
C SER A 1072 -6.36 9.66 9.03
N ALA A 1073 -6.76 8.80 8.10
CA ALA A 1073 -6.26 8.87 6.73
C ALA A 1073 -6.84 10.07 5.94
N GLY A 1074 -7.94 10.66 6.41
CA GLY A 1074 -8.65 11.77 5.77
C GLY A 1074 -8.22 13.17 6.16
N TYR A 1075 -6.94 13.33 6.49
CA TYR A 1075 -6.23 14.61 6.67
C TYR A 1075 -6.44 15.32 8.00
N TYR A 1076 -7.31 14.85 8.88
CA TYR A 1076 -7.60 15.53 10.14
C TYR A 1076 -7.00 14.83 11.36
N LEU A 1077 -6.71 15.64 12.36
CA LEU A 1077 -6.43 15.22 13.72
C LEU A 1077 -7.57 15.72 14.61
N HIS A 1078 -8.25 14.79 15.24
CA HIS A 1078 -9.41 15.02 16.09
C HIS A 1078 -9.06 14.99 17.58
N ALA A 1079 -9.92 15.58 18.42
CA ALA A 1079 -9.78 15.55 19.87
C ALA A 1079 -11.13 15.46 20.58
N PHE A 1080 -11.71 14.26 20.67
CA PHE A 1080 -13.04 14.05 21.23
C PHE A 1080 -13.03 13.86 22.75
N ASP A 1081 -13.95 14.52 23.46
CA ASP A 1081 -14.28 14.15 24.85
C ASP A 1081 -15.21 12.92 24.91
N ALA A 1082 -15.56 12.46 26.12
CA ALA A 1082 -16.48 11.32 26.30
C ALA A 1082 -17.90 11.51 25.71
N ASN A 1083 -18.26 12.73 25.31
CA ASN A 1083 -19.52 13.09 24.67
C ASN A 1083 -19.35 13.39 23.17
N GLY A 1084 -18.17 13.13 22.59
CA GLY A 1084 -17.89 13.40 21.17
C GLY A 1084 -17.76 14.89 20.86
N VAL A 1085 -17.46 15.73 21.86
CA VAL A 1085 -17.30 17.17 21.67
C VAL A 1085 -15.81 17.52 21.64
N GLU A 1086 -15.41 18.30 20.63
CA GLU A 1086 -14.04 18.78 20.51
C GLU A 1086 -13.82 20.14 21.18
N PRO A 1087 -12.58 20.45 21.63
CA PRO A 1087 -12.21 21.78 22.10
C PRO A 1087 -12.33 22.85 21.00
N THR A 1088 -12.37 24.12 21.40
CA THR A 1088 -12.30 25.22 20.42
C THR A 1088 -11.00 25.17 19.62
N GLY A 1089 -11.09 25.34 18.30
CA GLY A 1089 -9.93 25.29 17.38
C GLY A 1089 -9.66 23.91 16.78
N TRP A 1090 -10.50 22.91 17.08
CA TRP A 1090 -10.46 21.56 16.52
C TRP A 1090 -11.60 21.33 15.52
N PRO A 1091 -11.44 20.39 14.57
CA PRO A 1091 -10.26 19.52 14.36
C PRO A 1091 -9.07 20.27 13.73
N LYS A 1092 -7.88 19.66 13.75
CA LYS A 1092 -6.67 20.18 13.09
C LYS A 1092 -6.51 19.56 11.70
N PHE A 1093 -6.29 20.40 10.68
CA PHE A 1093 -6.08 19.94 9.32
C PHE A 1093 -4.59 19.79 8.99
N THR A 1094 -4.24 18.68 8.35
CA THR A 1094 -2.86 18.34 8.00
C THR A 1094 -2.63 18.14 6.50
N GLY A 1095 -3.70 17.87 5.74
CA GLY A 1095 -3.61 17.52 4.33
C GLY A 1095 -2.89 16.21 4.05
N GLY A 1096 -2.65 15.36 5.05
CA GLY A 1096 -1.87 14.14 4.88
C GLY A 1096 -2.38 12.98 5.71
N TRP A 1097 -2.03 11.76 5.30
CA TRP A 1097 -2.40 10.55 6.03
C TRP A 1097 -1.58 10.43 7.32
N HIS A 1098 -2.29 10.33 8.45
CA HIS A 1098 -1.68 10.05 9.75
C HIS A 1098 -1.31 8.57 9.86
N VAL A 1099 -0.01 8.29 9.86
CA VAL A 1099 0.58 6.95 10.08
C VAL A 1099 1.37 6.89 11.40
N ALA A 1100 1.25 7.94 12.22
CA ALA A 1100 1.87 8.06 13.53
C ALA A 1100 0.87 8.60 14.55
N ASN A 1101 0.85 8.05 15.76
CA ASN A 1101 0.04 8.61 16.85
C ASN A 1101 0.58 9.99 17.24
N PRO A 1102 -0.29 10.95 17.60
CA PRO A 1102 0.15 12.25 18.11
C PRO A 1102 0.85 12.10 19.46
N ALA A 1103 1.85 12.95 19.72
CA ALA A 1103 2.45 13.12 21.04
C ALA A 1103 2.03 14.44 21.66
N ILE A 1104 1.66 14.41 22.94
CA ILE A 1104 1.18 15.57 23.69
C ILE A 1104 2.11 15.86 24.86
N GLY A 1105 2.56 17.11 24.97
CA GLY A 1105 3.42 17.58 26.05
C GLY A 1105 3.99 18.98 25.79
N ASP A 1106 4.58 19.57 26.82
CA ASP A 1106 5.21 20.91 26.76
C ASP A 1106 6.56 20.84 26.04
N VAL A 1107 6.63 21.40 24.84
CA VAL A 1107 7.84 21.39 23.98
C VAL A 1107 8.47 22.76 23.82
N ASP A 1108 7.88 23.81 24.40
CA ASP A 1108 8.43 25.17 24.32
C ASP A 1108 8.63 25.88 25.68
N GLY A 1109 8.23 25.24 26.78
CA GLY A 1109 8.44 25.66 28.15
C GLY A 1109 7.44 26.72 28.64
N ASP A 1110 6.31 26.93 27.96
CA ASP A 1110 5.29 27.90 28.39
C ASP A 1110 4.36 27.37 29.50
N GLY A 1111 4.47 26.08 29.83
CA GLY A 1111 3.65 25.39 30.84
C GLY A 1111 2.31 24.88 30.32
N LYS A 1112 2.12 24.80 29.00
CA LYS A 1112 0.97 24.17 28.33
C LYS A 1112 1.41 22.97 27.51
N ASN A 1113 0.43 22.15 27.15
CA ASN A 1113 0.66 21.07 26.22
C ASN A 1113 0.65 21.60 24.79
N GLU A 1114 1.57 21.12 23.97
CA GLU A 1114 1.46 21.14 22.52
C GLU A 1114 1.03 19.78 22.01
N VAL A 1115 0.56 19.75 20.76
CA VAL A 1115 0.32 18.52 20.01
C VAL A 1115 1.32 18.42 18.86
N VAL A 1116 2.03 17.30 18.81
CA VAL A 1116 3.04 16.99 17.78
C VAL A 1116 2.57 15.80 16.96
N VAL A 1117 2.51 15.93 15.63
CA VAL A 1117 2.10 14.83 14.75
C VAL A 1117 2.89 14.81 13.45
N LEU A 1118 2.96 13.64 12.82
CA LEU A 1118 3.66 13.37 11.57
C LEU A 1118 2.71 12.73 10.56
N THR A 1119 2.86 13.08 9.28
CA THR A 1119 2.10 12.47 8.18
C THR A 1119 2.98 11.61 7.27
N ARG A 1120 2.34 10.74 6.48
CA ARG A 1120 3.01 9.85 5.51
C ARG A 1120 3.74 10.60 4.39
N GLU A 1121 3.32 11.81 4.08
CA GLU A 1121 3.94 12.72 3.10
C GLU A 1121 5.18 13.41 3.66
N GLY A 1122 5.49 13.24 4.95
CA GLY A 1122 6.68 13.76 5.58
C GLY A 1122 6.54 15.14 6.19
N ASN A 1123 5.31 15.55 6.53
CA ASN A 1123 5.07 16.79 7.26
C ASN A 1123 5.11 16.53 8.77
N LEU A 1124 5.94 17.28 9.50
CA LEU A 1124 5.85 17.42 10.95
C LEU A 1124 5.01 18.65 11.27
N PHE A 1125 4.08 18.55 12.22
CA PHE A 1125 3.30 19.67 12.75
C PHE A 1125 3.47 19.80 14.27
N VAL A 1126 3.36 21.03 14.76
CA VAL A 1126 3.34 21.37 16.19
C VAL A 1126 2.33 22.49 16.41
N TRP A 1127 1.27 22.21 17.17
CA TRP A 1127 0.25 23.19 17.54
C TRP A 1127 0.30 23.55 19.02
N ASP A 1128 0.06 24.82 19.30
CA ASP A 1128 -0.24 25.32 20.65
C ASP A 1128 -1.61 24.78 21.09
N THR A 1129 -1.75 24.47 22.38
CA THR A 1129 -3.08 24.20 22.97
C THR A 1129 -3.40 25.12 24.14
N ALA A 1130 -4.65 25.07 24.58
CA ALA A 1130 -5.10 25.79 25.77
C ALA A 1130 -4.89 24.99 27.08
N ALA A 1131 -4.51 23.71 26.98
CA ALA A 1131 -4.40 22.81 28.12
C ALA A 1131 -3.11 23.07 28.90
N ALA A 1132 -3.18 23.08 30.23
CA ALA A 1132 -2.00 23.19 31.08
C ALA A 1132 -1.19 21.89 31.01
N ALA A 1133 0.14 22.00 30.96
CA ALA A 1133 1.01 20.84 30.94
C ALA A 1133 0.91 20.04 32.24
N GLY A 1134 0.92 18.72 32.13
CA GLY A 1134 0.72 17.83 33.28
C GLY A 1134 1.04 16.37 33.00
N ARG A 1135 0.69 15.52 33.98
CA ARG A 1135 0.70 14.07 33.77
C ARG A 1135 -0.56 13.70 33.00
N GLU A 1136 -0.37 13.20 31.79
CA GLU A 1136 -1.45 12.75 30.91
C GLU A 1136 -1.74 11.24 31.07
N GLU A 1137 -2.90 10.81 30.56
CA GLU A 1137 -3.38 9.43 30.66
C GLU A 1137 -2.66 8.48 29.70
N TRP A 1138 -2.43 8.91 28.46
CA TRP A 1138 -1.75 8.15 27.40
C TRP A 1138 -1.20 9.13 26.34
N PRO A 1139 -0.16 9.92 26.65
CA PRO A 1139 0.24 11.08 25.84
C PRO A 1139 0.85 10.77 24.47
N LYS A 1140 1.22 9.51 24.18
CA LYS A 1140 1.83 9.09 22.92
C LYS A 1140 1.56 7.60 22.65
N LYS A 1141 1.95 7.12 21.47
CA LYS A 1141 1.97 5.69 21.13
C LYS A 1141 2.61 4.88 22.26
N ARG A 1142 2.02 3.75 22.67
CA ARG A 1142 2.53 2.88 23.76
C ARG A 1142 2.66 3.57 25.14
N HIS A 1143 1.86 4.60 25.44
CA HIS A 1143 1.74 5.32 26.71
C HIS A 1143 2.96 6.16 27.13
N ASP A 1144 4.12 5.54 27.31
CA ASP A 1144 5.29 6.15 27.95
C ASP A 1144 6.53 6.21 27.04
N LEU A 1145 7.62 6.79 27.54
CA LEU A 1145 8.89 6.90 26.82
C LEU A 1145 9.58 5.56 26.58
N ARG A 1146 9.32 4.55 27.41
CA ARG A 1146 9.87 3.19 27.29
C ARG A 1146 9.03 2.30 26.37
N ASN A 1147 7.90 2.80 25.86
CA ASN A 1147 6.93 2.08 25.05
C ASN A 1147 6.36 0.83 25.72
N THR A 1148 6.20 0.82 27.05
CA THR A 1148 5.76 -0.41 27.75
C THR A 1148 4.34 -0.83 27.37
N GLY A 1149 3.51 0.08 26.88
CA GLY A 1149 2.10 -0.19 26.64
C GLY A 1149 1.32 -0.47 27.93
N ASN A 1150 1.85 -0.07 29.09
CA ASN A 1150 1.27 -0.30 30.40
C ASN A 1150 0.87 1.02 31.05
N TYR A 1151 -0.43 1.21 31.26
CA TYR A 1151 -0.99 2.44 31.85
C TYR A 1151 -0.49 2.70 33.29
N GLN A 1152 -0.09 1.66 34.01
CA GLN A 1152 0.37 1.73 35.39
C GLN A 1152 1.88 1.99 35.47
N GLU A 1153 2.61 1.94 34.35
CA GLU A 1153 4.05 2.24 34.34
C GLU A 1153 4.25 3.70 34.81
N PRO A 1154 5.10 3.93 35.83
CA PRO A 1154 5.43 5.28 36.21
C PRO A 1154 6.12 6.00 35.04
N PRO A 1155 6.02 7.33 34.91
CA PRO A 1155 6.60 8.09 33.79
C PRO A 1155 8.12 7.92 33.56
N GLY A 1156 8.84 7.23 34.45
CA GLY A 1156 10.27 7.03 34.37
C GLY A 1156 11.06 8.32 34.51
N GLN A 1157 12.32 8.30 34.04
CA GLN A 1157 13.12 9.51 33.84
C GLN A 1157 12.69 10.13 32.51
N THR A 1158 12.18 11.36 32.55
CA THR A 1158 11.74 12.10 31.35
C THR A 1158 12.69 13.24 30.97
N SER A 1159 13.70 13.49 31.80
CA SER A 1159 14.63 14.60 31.67
C SER A 1159 16.04 14.19 32.11
N ASN A 1160 17.04 14.66 31.37
CA ASN A 1160 18.42 14.66 31.82
C ASN A 1160 18.67 15.79 32.81
N ARG A 1161 19.44 15.53 33.87
CA ARG A 1161 19.74 16.59 34.86
C ARG A 1161 20.63 17.65 34.25
N SER A 1162 20.24 18.93 34.36
CA SER A 1162 21.07 20.05 33.92
C SER A 1162 22.46 19.99 34.58
N ARG A 1163 23.51 19.98 33.75
CA ARG A 1163 24.88 20.17 34.22
C ARG A 1163 25.16 21.66 34.36
N LEU A 1164 24.56 22.30 35.36
CA LEU A 1164 25.16 23.52 35.91
C LEU A 1164 26.54 23.14 36.49
N HIS A 1165 27.59 23.37 35.68
CA HIS A 1165 29.01 23.32 36.01
C HIS A 1165 29.52 22.13 36.86
N ARG A 1166 30.18 21.17 36.20
CA ARG A 1166 31.38 20.53 36.76
C ARG A 1166 32.51 20.51 35.76
#